data_AF-A0A4Q1BID4-F1
#
_entry.id   AF-A0A4Q1BID4-F1
#
_cell.length_a   1.000
_cell.length_b   1.000
_cell.length_c   1.000
_cell.angle_alpha   90.00
_cell.angle_beta   90.00
_cell.angle_gamma   90.00
#
_symmetry.space_group_name_H-M   'P 1'
#
loop_
_entity.id
_entity.type
_entity.pdbx_description
1 polymer ?
#
loop_
_entity_poly.entity_id
_entity_poly.type
_entity_poly.pdbx_seq_one_letter_code
_entity_poly.pdbx_strand_id
1 'polypeptide(L)'
;MSGNGQIKYLGVTPPISTDPPRLSDIQASEALMKDLIALNQFESEQERKVRERLLSNIAQLVTKFVHDVSIKSGLSEKVASEAGGRIYTSGSYRLGVHGPGSDIDTICVCPRHVFKEHFFGEFKEMLRAWPAVTEISAVESAFVPVMKTVISGVEVDLLFARVNLAEAGDKLDLEKDEILRGVDDASQRGLNGPRVTDMILNLVPDVATFRTALRTIRLWAKRRGIYSNVLGFPGGVAWALLTARICQLYPTAAPATIVAKFFPIFYQWGWPNPVLLKKIESGPPNMHHSVWNPKLDRRDMAHRMPIITPAYPSMCTTHNITASTMSVIKNEMLRAMQVTDRIMSNPGSSWMELFEQIDFFSMYKSYVQVIASASTSEGIKDWGGTVESRIRTLVQDLENSDNIITAHPQMGGISATFLCLTEEEQAAASQGELNVEAMKRTAEDMAGEDYKTVYTKSFFIGLDIAKRSKDGSGSRVLNLLYPSKRFCAACQSWDKYDEQEMSVILRPAKRNDLPFYCFPDGLPKPKPKGKRGQPSNASDIMDDDTSGPGPSKRSKATPSDSSNGHTQHPTPLSTRNEDTLALPASDEGDPLPPSSDKVEEIAPPPGIEDLPPLSATAKASFASAAKGVTTDGTNTEGKVVLTGPNGDTEPPPPALGDEKLDVNKIVPQV
;
A
#
# COMPACT_ATOMS: atom_id res chain seq x y z
N MET A 1 -22.56 -35.73 37.59
CA MET A 1 -21.32 -35.66 36.79
C MET A 1 -21.32 -34.34 36.05
N SER A 2 -20.25 -33.57 36.10
CA SER A 2 -20.19 -32.25 35.47
C SER A 2 -19.91 -32.37 33.98
N GLY A 3 -20.75 -31.77 33.14
CA GLY A 3 -20.49 -31.67 31.71
C GLY A 3 -19.40 -30.63 31.45
N ASN A 4 -18.24 -31.06 30.95
CA ASN A 4 -17.19 -30.14 30.48
C ASN A 4 -17.63 -29.45 29.17
N GLY A 5 -18.40 -28.36 29.31
CA GLY A 5 -18.68 -27.44 28.23
C GLY A 5 -17.39 -26.71 27.83
N GLN A 6 -16.64 -27.26 26.87
CA GLN A 6 -15.49 -26.55 26.30
C GLN A 6 -15.95 -25.23 25.70
N ILE A 7 -15.40 -24.12 26.20
CA ILE A 7 -15.64 -22.78 25.67
C ILE A 7 -15.01 -22.71 24.28
N LYS A 8 -15.83 -22.88 23.25
CA LYS A 8 -15.42 -22.84 21.84
C LYS A 8 -15.18 -21.39 21.41
N TYR A 9 -13.96 -20.91 21.61
CA TYR A 9 -13.50 -19.62 21.09
C TYR A 9 -13.38 -19.64 19.56
N LEU A 10 -13.37 -18.44 18.96
CA LEU A 10 -13.15 -18.24 17.52
C LEU A 10 -11.65 -18.07 17.25
N GLY A 11 -11.18 -18.54 16.08
CA GLY A 11 -9.77 -18.43 15.66
C GLY A 11 -8.99 -19.74 15.67
N VAL A 12 -7.68 -19.63 15.46
CA VAL A 12 -6.74 -20.77 15.41
C VAL A 12 -5.93 -20.97 16.69
N THR A 13 -6.02 -20.02 17.63
CA THR A 13 -5.40 -20.04 18.98
C THR A 13 -6.45 -19.65 20.01
N PRO A 14 -6.23 -19.95 21.32
CA PRO A 14 -6.96 -19.29 22.39
C PRO A 14 -6.88 -17.75 22.32
N PRO A 15 -7.83 -17.03 22.96
CA PRO A 15 -7.72 -15.60 23.19
C PRO A 15 -6.58 -15.27 24.17
N ILE A 16 -6.02 -14.05 24.07
CA ILE A 16 -4.99 -13.52 24.97
C ILE A 16 -5.60 -13.02 26.28
N SER A 17 -6.79 -12.42 26.21
CA SER A 17 -7.58 -12.00 27.37
C SER A 17 -9.07 -12.06 27.02
N THR A 18 -9.88 -12.45 28.00
CA THR A 18 -11.34 -12.43 27.95
C THR A 18 -11.92 -11.45 28.98
N ASP A 19 -11.14 -10.42 29.34
CA ASP A 19 -11.54 -9.44 30.34
C ASP A 19 -12.59 -8.47 29.76
N PRO A 20 -13.62 -8.07 30.52
CA PRO A 20 -14.58 -7.06 30.07
C PRO A 20 -13.91 -5.67 30.02
N PRO A 21 -14.44 -4.72 29.22
CA PRO A 21 -13.86 -3.39 29.11
C PRO A 21 -13.96 -2.62 30.43
N ARG A 22 -12.89 -1.89 30.78
CA ARG A 22 -12.90 -0.96 31.92
C ARG A 22 -13.53 0.36 31.50
N LEU A 23 -13.93 1.19 32.46
CA LEU A 23 -14.49 2.52 32.19
C LEU A 23 -13.57 3.40 31.30
N SER A 24 -12.25 3.29 31.47
CA SER A 24 -11.24 3.93 30.62
C SER A 24 -11.32 3.49 29.15
N ASP A 25 -11.57 2.19 28.92
CA ASP A 25 -11.60 1.59 27.58
C ASP A 25 -12.90 1.98 26.85
N ILE A 26 -13.99 2.14 27.60
CA ILE A 26 -15.27 2.69 27.13
C ILE A 26 -15.10 4.18 26.77
N GLN A 27 -14.57 5.01 27.70
CA GLN A 27 -14.35 6.45 27.48
C GLN A 27 -13.42 6.73 26.28
N ALA A 28 -12.37 5.93 26.10
CA ALA A 28 -11.51 6.01 24.92
C ALA A 28 -12.24 5.61 23.63
N SER A 29 -13.19 4.67 23.69
CA SER A 29 -14.03 4.25 22.57
C SER A 29 -15.10 5.30 22.21
N GLU A 30 -15.64 6.02 23.19
CA GLU A 30 -16.56 7.15 22.97
C GLU A 30 -15.86 8.32 22.26
N ALA A 31 -14.63 8.64 22.66
CA ALA A 31 -13.81 9.64 21.97
C ALA A 31 -13.47 9.23 20.52
N LEU A 32 -13.13 7.96 20.30
CA LEU A 32 -12.93 7.39 18.96
C LEU A 32 -14.20 7.51 18.11
N MET A 33 -15.35 7.13 18.68
CA MET A 33 -16.65 7.19 18.02
C MET A 33 -17.03 8.62 17.60
N LYS A 34 -16.78 9.60 18.48
CA LYS A 34 -16.96 11.03 18.20
C LYS A 34 -16.11 11.51 17.04
N ASP A 35 -14.82 11.17 17.02
CA ASP A 35 -13.90 11.63 15.98
C ASP A 35 -14.17 10.95 14.62
N LEU A 36 -14.60 9.68 14.61
CA LEU A 36 -15.06 9.01 13.40
C LEU A 36 -16.34 9.67 12.81
N ILE A 37 -17.26 10.16 13.65
CA ILE A 37 -18.41 10.96 13.20
C ILE A 37 -17.92 12.31 12.63
N ALA A 38 -17.04 13.02 13.33
CA ALA A 38 -16.51 14.31 12.88
C ALA A 38 -15.73 14.20 11.55
N LEU A 39 -15.07 13.07 11.30
CA LEU A 39 -14.41 12.75 10.04
C LEU A 39 -15.35 12.14 8.97
N ASN A 40 -16.66 12.26 9.14
CA ASN A 40 -17.69 11.82 8.20
C ASN A 40 -17.57 10.34 7.78
N GLN A 41 -17.21 9.46 8.71
CA GLN A 41 -16.94 8.04 8.43
C GLN A 41 -18.20 7.16 8.41
N PHE A 42 -19.42 7.72 8.39
CA PHE A 42 -20.68 6.97 8.39
C PHE A 42 -21.63 7.56 7.35
N GLU A 43 -22.33 6.70 6.60
CA GLU A 43 -23.36 7.16 5.67
C GLU A 43 -24.60 7.69 6.41
N SER A 44 -25.33 8.59 5.76
CA SER A 44 -26.62 9.05 6.25
C SER A 44 -27.71 7.98 6.10
N GLU A 45 -28.73 8.07 6.96
CA GLU A 45 -29.97 7.27 6.89
C GLU A 45 -30.68 7.40 5.52
N GLN A 46 -30.48 8.52 4.81
CA GLN A 46 -31.02 8.75 3.47
C GLN A 46 -30.21 8.03 2.40
N GLU A 47 -28.87 8.09 2.43
CA GLU A 47 -28.00 7.31 1.54
C GLU A 47 -28.26 5.80 1.71
N ARG A 48 -28.39 5.30 2.95
CA ARG A 48 -28.68 3.88 3.19
C ARG A 48 -29.98 3.45 2.49
N LYS A 49 -31.05 4.24 2.61
CA LYS A 49 -32.33 4.00 1.93
C LYS A 49 -32.25 4.04 0.40
N VAL A 50 -31.36 4.88 -0.15
CA VAL A 50 -31.08 4.87 -1.60
C VAL A 50 -30.37 3.58 -2.00
N ARG A 51 -29.32 3.17 -1.28
CA ARG A 51 -28.59 1.91 -1.52
C ARG A 51 -29.48 0.66 -1.39
N GLU A 52 -30.33 0.60 -0.36
CA GLU A 52 -31.29 -0.49 -0.13
C GLU A 52 -32.28 -0.65 -1.31
N ARG A 53 -32.87 0.47 -1.78
CA ARG A 53 -33.77 0.49 -2.93
C ARG A 53 -33.05 0.14 -4.24
N LEU A 54 -31.85 0.68 -4.43
CA LEU A 54 -31.01 0.40 -5.59
C LEU A 54 -30.72 -1.09 -5.71
N LEU A 55 -30.27 -1.74 -4.63
CA LEU A 55 -30.02 -3.17 -4.62
C LEU A 55 -31.29 -4.00 -4.85
N SER A 56 -32.43 -3.60 -4.29
CA SER A 56 -33.72 -4.25 -4.60
C SER A 56 -34.09 -4.18 -6.08
N ASN A 57 -33.83 -3.05 -6.74
CA ASN A 57 -34.09 -2.87 -8.17
C ASN A 57 -33.10 -3.68 -9.04
N ILE A 58 -31.81 -3.69 -8.69
CA ILE A 58 -30.80 -4.52 -9.38
C ILE A 58 -31.15 -6.01 -9.24
N ALA A 59 -31.59 -6.46 -8.06
CA ALA A 59 -32.02 -7.85 -7.84
C ALA A 59 -33.16 -8.26 -8.80
N GLN A 60 -34.21 -7.44 -8.89
CA GLN A 60 -35.32 -7.65 -9.82
C GLN A 60 -34.87 -7.65 -11.28
N LEU A 61 -33.95 -6.76 -11.66
CA LEU A 61 -33.39 -6.69 -13.01
C LEU A 61 -32.58 -7.94 -13.37
N VAL A 62 -31.80 -8.48 -12.41
CA VAL A 62 -31.05 -9.74 -12.57
C VAL A 62 -31.99 -10.95 -12.70
N THR A 63 -33.04 -11.04 -11.88
CA THR A 63 -34.03 -12.12 -12.02
C THR A 63 -34.77 -12.05 -13.36
N LYS A 64 -35.14 -10.85 -13.83
CA LYS A 64 -35.70 -10.67 -15.18
C LYS A 64 -34.72 -11.06 -16.28
N PHE A 65 -33.46 -10.65 -16.17
CA PHE A 65 -32.41 -11.00 -17.14
C PHE A 65 -32.23 -12.52 -17.27
N VAL A 66 -32.17 -13.25 -16.15
CA VAL A 66 -32.07 -14.71 -16.15
C VAL A 66 -33.32 -15.37 -16.74
N HIS A 67 -34.52 -14.84 -16.48
CA HIS A 67 -35.77 -15.29 -17.12
C HIS A 67 -35.74 -15.08 -18.64
N ASP A 68 -35.47 -13.85 -19.11
CA ASP A 68 -35.44 -13.50 -20.54
C ASP A 68 -34.44 -14.37 -21.32
N VAL A 69 -33.23 -14.57 -20.76
CA VAL A 69 -32.21 -15.47 -21.32
C VAL A 69 -32.67 -16.94 -21.31
N SER A 70 -33.41 -17.37 -20.29
CA SER A 70 -33.95 -18.74 -20.20
C SER A 70 -34.98 -19.00 -21.31
N ILE A 71 -35.91 -18.06 -21.53
CA ILE A 71 -36.89 -18.13 -22.63
C ILE A 71 -36.18 -18.12 -23.99
N LYS A 72 -35.21 -17.20 -24.20
CA LYS A 72 -34.38 -17.13 -25.41
C LYS A 72 -33.59 -18.43 -25.66
N SER A 73 -33.23 -19.16 -24.60
CA SER A 73 -32.57 -20.46 -24.66
C SER A 73 -33.53 -21.65 -24.90
N GLY A 74 -34.82 -21.39 -25.14
CA GLY A 74 -35.83 -22.42 -25.40
C GLY A 74 -36.34 -23.17 -24.16
N LEU A 75 -36.08 -22.65 -22.95
CA LEU A 75 -36.65 -23.20 -21.73
C LEU A 75 -38.12 -22.78 -21.59
N SER A 76 -38.94 -23.64 -20.97
CA SER A 76 -40.36 -23.33 -20.74
C SER A 76 -40.54 -22.25 -19.68
N GLU A 77 -41.64 -21.49 -19.77
CA GLU A 77 -42.01 -20.39 -18.86
C GLU A 77 -41.84 -20.74 -17.37
N LYS A 78 -42.24 -21.96 -16.99
CA LYS A 78 -42.06 -22.48 -15.63
C LYS A 78 -40.57 -22.58 -15.26
N VAL A 79 -39.75 -23.21 -16.10
CA VAL A 79 -38.31 -23.41 -15.82
C VAL A 79 -37.56 -22.08 -15.87
N ALA A 80 -37.95 -21.16 -16.76
CA ALA A 80 -37.41 -19.79 -16.81
C ALA A 80 -37.73 -18.99 -15.53
N SER A 81 -38.92 -19.17 -14.96
CA SER A 81 -39.32 -18.57 -13.68
C SER A 81 -38.60 -19.21 -12.49
N GLU A 82 -38.41 -20.53 -12.50
CA GLU A 82 -37.73 -21.28 -11.43
C GLU A 82 -36.20 -21.09 -11.46
N ALA A 83 -35.60 -20.74 -12.61
CA ALA A 83 -34.16 -20.51 -12.78
C ALA A 83 -33.60 -19.42 -11.85
N GLY A 84 -34.41 -18.43 -11.46
CA GLY A 84 -34.06 -17.43 -10.45
C GLY A 84 -33.01 -16.42 -10.92
N GLY A 85 -31.81 -16.45 -10.33
CA GLY A 85 -30.79 -15.41 -10.46
C GLY A 85 -30.88 -14.42 -9.30
N ARG A 86 -29.73 -14.12 -8.67
CA ARG A 86 -29.66 -13.41 -7.39
C ARG A 86 -28.40 -12.56 -7.27
N ILE A 87 -28.50 -11.40 -6.61
CA ILE A 87 -27.33 -10.60 -6.26
C ILE A 87 -26.83 -10.88 -4.84
N TYR A 88 -25.52 -10.79 -4.66
CA TYR A 88 -24.86 -10.81 -3.35
C TYR A 88 -23.92 -9.61 -3.27
N THR A 89 -23.99 -8.83 -2.19
CA THR A 89 -23.02 -7.75 -1.95
C THR A 89 -21.78 -8.27 -1.25
N SER A 90 -20.66 -7.60 -1.48
CA SER A 90 -19.35 -7.96 -0.96
C SER A 90 -18.67 -6.75 -0.29
N GLY A 91 -17.42 -6.94 0.14
CA GLY A 91 -16.50 -5.84 0.43
C GLY A 91 -16.99 -4.89 1.51
N SER A 92 -16.74 -3.60 1.32
CA SER A 92 -16.89 -2.64 2.43
C SER A 92 -18.35 -2.32 2.79
N TYR A 93 -19.25 -2.42 1.82
CA TYR A 93 -20.69 -2.29 2.03
C TYR A 93 -21.26 -3.47 2.82
N ARG A 94 -21.01 -4.72 2.40
CA ARG A 94 -21.52 -5.93 3.08
C ARG A 94 -20.92 -6.10 4.49
N LEU A 95 -19.65 -5.74 4.70
CA LEU A 95 -19.06 -5.67 6.04
C LEU A 95 -19.72 -4.62 6.94
N GLY A 96 -20.45 -3.63 6.39
CA GLY A 96 -21.03 -2.51 7.13
C GLY A 96 -19.98 -1.51 7.62
N VAL A 97 -18.91 -1.31 6.85
CA VAL A 97 -17.79 -0.38 7.15
C VAL A 97 -17.55 0.68 6.07
N HIS A 98 -18.40 0.74 5.05
CA HIS A 98 -18.45 1.79 4.03
C HIS A 98 -18.85 3.15 4.60
N GLY A 99 -18.39 4.23 3.97
CA GLY A 99 -18.76 5.61 4.30
C GLY A 99 -19.52 6.28 3.15
N PRO A 100 -19.82 7.59 3.28
CA PRO A 100 -20.37 8.40 2.20
C PRO A 100 -19.53 8.27 0.92
N GLY A 101 -20.18 8.26 -0.24
CA GLY A 101 -19.51 8.12 -1.53
C GLY A 101 -18.73 6.82 -1.76
N SER A 102 -18.84 5.80 -0.89
CA SER A 102 -18.25 4.48 -1.17
C SER A 102 -19.03 3.73 -2.25
N ASP A 103 -18.31 2.89 -3.00
CA ASP A 103 -18.81 1.91 -3.95
C ASP A 103 -19.68 0.80 -3.32
N ILE A 104 -20.35 0.00 -4.16
CA ILE A 104 -20.97 -1.28 -3.77
C ILE A 104 -20.49 -2.41 -4.67
N ASP A 105 -19.61 -3.26 -4.14
CA ASP A 105 -19.27 -4.55 -4.74
C ASP A 105 -20.53 -5.45 -4.84
N THR A 106 -21.00 -5.77 -6.05
CA THR A 106 -22.24 -6.53 -6.27
C THR A 106 -22.02 -7.68 -7.26
N ILE A 107 -22.22 -8.92 -6.82
CA ILE A 107 -22.02 -10.13 -7.63
C ILE A 107 -23.37 -10.64 -8.10
N CYS A 108 -23.60 -10.64 -9.41
CA CYS A 108 -24.78 -11.20 -10.07
C CYS A 108 -24.58 -12.70 -10.30
N VAL A 109 -25.16 -13.53 -9.43
CA VAL A 109 -25.04 -14.99 -9.46
C VAL A 109 -26.15 -15.61 -10.31
N CYS A 110 -25.75 -16.29 -11.38
CA CYS A 110 -26.64 -16.79 -12.44
C CYS A 110 -26.52 -18.33 -12.62
N PRO A 111 -27.58 -19.01 -13.10
CA PRO A 111 -27.56 -20.46 -13.34
C PRO A 111 -26.73 -20.83 -14.58
N ARG A 112 -26.41 -22.13 -14.72
CA ARG A 112 -25.42 -22.68 -15.65
C ARG A 112 -25.59 -22.34 -17.14
N HIS A 113 -26.83 -22.04 -17.57
CA HIS A 113 -27.18 -21.71 -18.97
C HIS A 113 -27.11 -20.22 -19.29
N VAL A 114 -26.88 -19.35 -18.29
CA VAL A 114 -26.58 -17.93 -18.49
C VAL A 114 -25.06 -17.77 -18.55
N PHE A 115 -24.54 -17.19 -19.62
CA PHE A 115 -23.10 -17.06 -19.86
C PHE A 115 -22.61 -15.61 -19.70
N LYS A 116 -21.29 -15.40 -19.67
CA LYS A 116 -20.65 -14.08 -19.56
C LYS A 116 -21.14 -13.15 -20.68
N GLU A 117 -21.28 -13.71 -21.88
CA GLU A 117 -21.66 -13.01 -23.10
C GLU A 117 -23.07 -12.41 -22.98
N HIS A 118 -23.99 -13.08 -22.28
CA HIS A 118 -25.33 -12.54 -21.99
C HIS A 118 -25.28 -11.39 -20.95
N PHE A 119 -24.31 -11.42 -20.03
CA PHE A 119 -24.15 -10.37 -19.02
C PHE A 119 -23.58 -9.08 -19.62
N PHE A 120 -22.61 -9.19 -20.53
CA PHE A 120 -22.04 -8.03 -21.25
C PHE A 120 -22.80 -7.66 -22.53
N GLY A 121 -23.73 -8.50 -22.99
CA GLY A 121 -24.72 -8.21 -24.02
C GLY A 121 -26.06 -7.77 -23.40
N GLU A 122 -27.00 -8.69 -23.30
CA GLU A 122 -28.39 -8.42 -22.88
C GLU A 122 -28.51 -7.64 -21.56
N PHE A 123 -27.81 -8.03 -20.49
CA PHE A 123 -27.93 -7.33 -19.19
C PHE A 123 -27.35 -5.90 -19.24
N LYS A 124 -26.30 -5.67 -20.04
CA LYS A 124 -25.71 -4.34 -20.29
C LYS A 124 -26.70 -3.42 -21.01
N GLU A 125 -27.45 -3.94 -21.98
CA GLU A 125 -28.50 -3.18 -22.66
C GLU A 125 -29.73 -2.96 -21.76
N MET A 126 -30.08 -3.93 -20.89
CA MET A 126 -31.11 -3.73 -19.85
C MET A 126 -30.73 -2.64 -18.84
N LEU A 127 -29.45 -2.52 -18.48
CA LEU A 127 -28.93 -1.44 -17.66
C LEU A 127 -28.97 -0.09 -18.41
N ARG A 128 -28.54 -0.05 -19.68
CA ARG A 128 -28.61 1.15 -20.53
C ARG A 128 -30.04 1.65 -20.75
N ALA A 129 -31.01 0.75 -20.79
CA ALA A 129 -32.43 1.09 -20.92
C ALA A 129 -33.07 1.56 -19.59
N TRP A 130 -32.38 1.46 -18.45
CA TRP A 130 -32.90 1.88 -17.15
C TRP A 130 -32.53 3.35 -16.86
N PRO A 131 -33.49 4.30 -16.80
CA PRO A 131 -33.18 5.74 -16.71
C PRO A 131 -32.51 6.21 -15.40
N ALA A 132 -32.23 5.29 -14.47
CA ALA A 132 -31.44 5.56 -13.27
C ALA A 132 -29.93 5.41 -13.49
N VAL A 133 -29.50 4.73 -14.57
CA VAL A 133 -28.09 4.50 -14.91
C VAL A 133 -27.56 5.70 -15.70
N THR A 134 -26.62 6.45 -15.11
CA THR A 134 -26.01 7.63 -15.75
C THR A 134 -24.67 7.30 -16.42
N GLU A 135 -23.96 6.29 -15.92
CA GLU A 135 -22.70 5.81 -16.50
C GLU A 135 -22.64 4.28 -16.50
N ILE A 136 -22.03 3.71 -17.54
CA ILE A 136 -21.72 2.28 -17.63
C ILE A 136 -20.41 2.04 -18.40
N SER A 137 -19.45 1.37 -17.75
CA SER A 137 -18.16 0.99 -18.32
C SER A 137 -17.91 -0.49 -18.08
N ALA A 138 -17.70 -1.26 -19.15
CA ALA A 138 -17.53 -2.70 -19.11
C ALA A 138 -16.06 -3.08 -19.36
N VAL A 139 -15.45 -3.81 -18.43
CA VAL A 139 -14.06 -4.28 -18.53
C VAL A 139 -14.04 -5.81 -18.58
N GLU A 140 -14.21 -6.34 -19.80
CA GLU A 140 -14.41 -7.78 -20.04
C GLU A 140 -13.12 -8.62 -20.00
N SER A 141 -11.97 -7.98 -20.23
CA SER A 141 -10.63 -8.58 -20.15
C SER A 141 -9.99 -8.46 -18.76
N ALA A 142 -10.67 -7.81 -17.80
CA ALA A 142 -10.21 -7.76 -16.42
C ALA A 142 -10.12 -9.17 -15.80
N PHE A 143 -9.19 -9.34 -14.85
CA PHE A 143 -8.95 -10.62 -14.17
C PHE A 143 -10.25 -11.25 -13.64
N VAL A 144 -11.10 -10.46 -12.97
CA VAL A 144 -12.53 -10.76 -12.82
C VAL A 144 -13.27 -9.74 -13.70
N PRO A 145 -14.07 -10.16 -14.70
CA PRO A 145 -14.85 -9.26 -15.53
C PRO A 145 -15.88 -8.46 -14.72
N VAL A 146 -16.00 -7.16 -14.99
CA VAL A 146 -16.84 -6.23 -14.23
C VAL A 146 -17.52 -5.20 -15.15
N MET A 147 -18.75 -4.82 -14.83
CA MET A 147 -19.38 -3.58 -15.30
C MET A 147 -19.40 -2.56 -14.16
N LYS A 148 -18.62 -1.50 -14.29
CA LYS A 148 -18.68 -0.33 -13.41
C LYS A 148 -19.87 0.52 -13.83
N THR A 149 -20.72 0.91 -12.89
CA THR A 149 -21.93 1.70 -13.17
C THR A 149 -22.11 2.82 -12.16
N VAL A 150 -22.71 3.93 -12.59
CA VAL A 150 -23.28 4.93 -11.69
C VAL A 150 -24.79 4.85 -11.82
N ILE A 151 -25.49 4.49 -10.74
CA ILE A 151 -26.93 4.28 -10.73
C ILE A 151 -27.55 5.08 -9.59
N SER A 152 -28.49 5.98 -9.90
CA SER A 152 -29.06 6.95 -8.95
C SER A 152 -28.00 7.78 -8.20
N GLY A 153 -26.84 8.05 -8.83
CA GLY A 153 -25.71 8.74 -8.21
C GLY A 153 -24.85 7.88 -7.27
N VAL A 154 -25.01 6.55 -7.27
CA VAL A 154 -24.19 5.61 -6.49
C VAL A 154 -23.33 4.77 -7.43
N GLU A 155 -22.03 4.67 -7.14
CA GLU A 155 -21.12 3.76 -7.82
C GLU A 155 -21.41 2.29 -7.43
N VAL A 156 -21.62 1.43 -8.42
CA VAL A 156 -21.85 0.00 -8.25
C VAL A 156 -20.99 -0.78 -9.25
N ASP A 157 -20.12 -1.65 -8.71
CA ASP A 157 -19.33 -2.60 -9.49
C ASP A 157 -20.11 -3.92 -9.60
N LEU A 158 -20.65 -4.18 -10.78
CA LEU A 158 -21.43 -5.38 -11.09
C LEU A 158 -20.51 -6.46 -11.67
N LEU A 159 -20.25 -7.52 -10.90
CA LEU A 159 -19.46 -8.68 -11.30
C LEU A 159 -20.36 -9.85 -11.68
N PHE A 160 -19.99 -10.62 -12.70
CA PHE A 160 -20.71 -11.82 -13.10
C PHE A 160 -20.16 -13.07 -12.39
N ALA A 161 -21.04 -13.97 -11.95
CA ALA A 161 -20.66 -15.30 -11.54
C ALA A 161 -21.71 -16.35 -11.97
N ARG A 162 -21.25 -17.45 -12.55
CA ARG A 162 -22.10 -18.56 -12.98
C ARG A 162 -21.91 -19.79 -12.11
N VAL A 163 -22.98 -20.26 -11.48
CA VAL A 163 -22.97 -21.51 -10.71
C VAL A 163 -23.37 -22.69 -11.60
N ASN A 164 -22.80 -23.87 -11.34
CA ASN A 164 -23.09 -25.10 -12.09
C ASN A 164 -24.41 -25.77 -11.66
N LEU A 165 -25.48 -24.97 -11.54
CA LEU A 165 -26.80 -25.36 -11.06
C LEU A 165 -27.88 -24.92 -12.05
N ALA A 166 -29.04 -25.57 -12.01
CA ALA A 166 -30.20 -25.21 -12.83
C ALA A 166 -30.94 -23.96 -12.31
N GLU A 167 -30.93 -23.77 -10.98
CA GLU A 167 -31.55 -22.65 -10.25
C GLU A 167 -30.46 -21.84 -9.55
N ALA A 168 -30.59 -20.52 -9.52
CA ALA A 168 -29.76 -19.60 -8.73
C ALA A 168 -30.62 -18.62 -7.90
N GLY A 169 -31.80 -19.08 -7.44
CA GLY A 169 -32.75 -18.29 -6.63
C GLY A 169 -32.49 -18.32 -5.13
N ASP A 170 -33.52 -18.09 -4.31
CA ASP A 170 -33.37 -17.86 -2.86
C ASP A 170 -32.76 -19.03 -2.06
N LYS A 171 -32.92 -20.27 -2.54
CA LYS A 171 -32.36 -21.49 -1.94
C LYS A 171 -30.84 -21.59 -2.09
N LEU A 172 -30.20 -20.68 -2.83
CA LEU A 172 -28.78 -20.73 -3.14
C LEU A 172 -27.92 -20.39 -1.92
N ASP A 173 -27.23 -21.40 -1.42
CA ASP A 173 -26.30 -21.33 -0.29
C ASP A 173 -24.88 -21.09 -0.80
N LEU A 174 -24.30 -19.92 -0.47
CA LEU A 174 -22.91 -19.61 -0.81
C LEU A 174 -21.90 -20.06 0.25
N GLU A 175 -22.30 -20.38 1.49
CA GLU A 175 -21.35 -20.77 2.53
C GLU A 175 -20.75 -22.15 2.25
N LYS A 176 -21.55 -23.06 1.66
CA LYS A 176 -21.10 -24.40 1.24
C LYS A 176 -20.08 -24.36 0.10
N ASP A 177 -18.95 -25.05 0.28
CA ASP A 177 -17.87 -25.10 -0.72
C ASP A 177 -18.27 -25.80 -2.03
N GLU A 178 -19.24 -26.72 -1.97
CA GLU A 178 -19.78 -27.43 -3.13
C GLU A 178 -20.33 -26.49 -4.22
N ILE A 179 -20.66 -25.24 -3.87
CA ILE A 179 -21.12 -24.22 -4.82
C ILE A 179 -20.10 -23.92 -5.94
N LEU A 180 -18.81 -24.16 -5.68
CA LEU A 180 -17.72 -23.94 -6.63
C LEU A 180 -17.50 -25.12 -7.61
N ARG A 181 -18.28 -26.21 -7.50
CA ARG A 181 -18.09 -27.45 -8.26
C ARG A 181 -18.35 -27.28 -9.76
N GLY A 182 -17.28 -27.18 -10.55
CA GLY A 182 -17.38 -26.94 -12.00
C GLY A 182 -17.72 -25.49 -12.34
N VAL A 183 -17.45 -24.57 -11.41
CA VAL A 183 -17.46 -23.12 -11.65
C VAL A 183 -16.11 -22.72 -12.24
N ASP A 184 -16.13 -21.82 -13.23
CA ASP A 184 -14.91 -21.30 -13.87
C ASP A 184 -14.12 -20.34 -12.95
N ASP A 185 -12.82 -20.16 -13.23
CA ASP A 185 -11.93 -19.35 -12.39
C ASP A 185 -12.43 -17.92 -12.15
N ALA A 186 -13.10 -17.29 -13.13
CA ALA A 186 -13.58 -15.92 -12.99
C ALA A 186 -14.81 -15.85 -12.08
N SER A 187 -15.80 -16.72 -12.33
CA SER A 187 -16.97 -16.90 -11.47
C SER A 187 -16.57 -17.31 -10.05
N GLN A 188 -15.59 -18.21 -9.89
CA GLN A 188 -15.08 -18.66 -8.58
C GLN A 188 -14.43 -17.52 -7.80
N ARG A 189 -13.69 -16.64 -8.48
CA ARG A 189 -13.07 -15.46 -7.86
C ARG A 189 -14.10 -14.35 -7.55
N GLY A 190 -15.18 -14.24 -8.35
CA GLY A 190 -16.35 -13.43 -8.00
C GLY A 190 -17.07 -13.93 -6.75
N LEU A 191 -17.45 -15.21 -6.70
CA LEU A 191 -18.13 -15.83 -5.54
C LEU A 191 -17.31 -15.77 -4.24
N ASN A 192 -15.98 -15.78 -4.34
CA ASN A 192 -15.11 -15.65 -3.18
C ASN A 192 -15.24 -14.30 -2.45
N GLY A 193 -15.72 -13.23 -3.12
CA GLY A 193 -16.00 -11.93 -2.48
C GLY A 193 -17.01 -12.01 -1.33
N PRO A 194 -18.29 -12.34 -1.59
CA PRO A 194 -19.30 -12.50 -0.54
C PRO A 194 -18.96 -13.65 0.42
N ARG A 195 -18.42 -14.78 -0.07
CA ARG A 195 -17.99 -15.91 0.77
C ARG A 195 -16.97 -15.51 1.84
N VAL A 196 -15.90 -14.80 1.46
CA VAL A 196 -14.91 -14.29 2.43
C VAL A 196 -15.53 -13.26 3.36
N THR A 197 -16.41 -12.39 2.82
CA THR A 197 -17.03 -11.31 3.60
C THR A 197 -17.93 -11.84 4.72
N ASP A 198 -18.82 -12.78 4.41
CA ASP A 198 -19.73 -13.35 5.39
C ASP A 198 -19.00 -14.25 6.39
N MET A 199 -17.97 -14.99 5.94
CA MET A 199 -17.11 -15.73 6.86
C MET A 199 -16.29 -14.84 7.80
N ILE A 200 -15.94 -13.60 7.42
CA ILE A 200 -15.32 -12.65 8.37
C ILE A 200 -16.32 -12.27 9.46
N LEU A 201 -17.58 -11.96 9.10
CA LEU A 201 -18.63 -11.62 10.06
C LEU A 201 -18.96 -12.80 10.99
N ASN A 202 -18.97 -14.03 10.48
CA ASN A 202 -19.19 -15.26 11.25
C ASN A 202 -17.96 -15.70 12.09
N LEU A 203 -16.79 -15.06 11.92
CA LEU A 203 -15.54 -15.38 12.63
C LEU A 203 -15.08 -14.29 13.60
N VAL A 204 -15.89 -13.25 13.84
CA VAL A 204 -15.68 -12.26 14.92
C VAL A 204 -16.70 -12.43 16.06
N PRO A 205 -16.30 -12.23 17.33
CA PRO A 205 -17.17 -12.44 18.49
C PRO A 205 -18.17 -11.30 18.74
N ASP A 206 -17.82 -10.06 18.39
CA ASP A 206 -18.77 -8.94 18.27
C ASP A 206 -18.55 -8.18 16.96
N VAL A 207 -19.62 -8.10 16.18
CA VAL A 207 -19.65 -7.42 14.87
C VAL A 207 -19.67 -5.90 15.04
N ALA A 208 -20.23 -5.35 16.11
CA ALA A 208 -20.26 -3.89 16.33
C ALA A 208 -18.84 -3.35 16.61
N THR A 209 -18.14 -3.98 17.55
CA THR A 209 -16.74 -3.67 17.88
C THR A 209 -15.82 -3.87 16.68
N PHE A 210 -15.97 -4.98 15.96
CA PHE A 210 -15.23 -5.23 14.72
C PHE A 210 -15.43 -4.11 13.68
N ARG A 211 -16.68 -3.66 13.46
CA ARG A 211 -16.98 -2.58 12.51
C ARG A 211 -16.34 -1.25 12.91
N THR A 212 -16.41 -0.85 14.18
CA THR A 212 -15.80 0.40 14.66
C THR A 212 -14.28 0.35 14.59
N ALA A 213 -13.67 -0.78 14.98
CA ALA A 213 -12.23 -0.98 14.85
C ALA A 213 -11.79 -1.00 13.37
N LEU A 214 -12.54 -1.65 12.48
CA LEU A 214 -12.18 -1.72 11.07
C LEU A 214 -12.38 -0.36 10.34
N ARG A 215 -13.41 0.42 10.70
CA ARG A 215 -13.52 1.83 10.23
C ARG A 215 -12.28 2.63 10.62
N THR A 216 -11.84 2.49 11.87
CA THR A 216 -10.61 3.12 12.40
C THR A 216 -9.36 2.71 11.63
N ILE A 217 -9.12 1.40 11.47
CA ILE A 217 -7.93 0.89 10.76
C ILE A 217 -7.96 1.24 9.27
N ARG A 218 -9.12 1.22 8.59
CA ARG A 218 -9.23 1.65 7.19
C ARG A 218 -8.95 3.14 7.02
N LEU A 219 -9.48 3.99 7.91
CA LEU A 219 -9.23 5.43 7.88
C LEU A 219 -7.74 5.72 8.12
N TRP A 220 -7.13 5.13 9.15
CA TRP A 220 -5.70 5.22 9.42
C TRP A 220 -4.87 4.78 8.20
N ALA A 221 -5.09 3.57 7.68
CA ALA A 221 -4.33 3.05 6.54
C ALA A 221 -4.44 3.93 5.28
N LYS A 222 -5.62 4.53 5.03
CA LYS A 222 -5.80 5.51 3.95
C LYS A 222 -5.02 6.80 4.22
N ARG A 223 -5.18 7.40 5.40
CA ARG A 223 -4.49 8.65 5.80
C ARG A 223 -2.97 8.51 5.82
N ARG A 224 -2.47 7.31 6.13
CA ARG A 224 -1.04 6.96 6.22
C ARG A 224 -0.42 6.37 4.96
N GLY A 225 -1.16 6.33 3.84
CA GLY A 225 -0.59 5.93 2.53
C GLY A 225 -0.39 4.43 2.31
N ILE A 226 -1.04 3.56 3.08
CA ILE A 226 -0.78 2.11 3.11
C ILE A 226 -2.04 1.26 2.80
N TYR A 227 -2.89 1.72 1.89
CA TYR A 227 -4.18 1.11 1.52
C TYR A 227 -4.29 0.87 -0.01
N SER A 228 -3.42 0.05 -0.60
CA SER A 228 -3.52 -0.32 -2.02
C SER A 228 -2.86 -1.67 -2.35
N ASN A 229 -3.67 -2.70 -2.67
CA ASN A 229 -3.15 -4.01 -3.09
C ASN A 229 -2.39 -3.95 -4.42
N VAL A 230 -2.75 -3.02 -5.31
CA VAL A 230 -2.08 -2.84 -6.61
C VAL A 230 -0.63 -2.40 -6.40
N LEU A 231 -0.40 -1.46 -5.47
CA LEU A 231 0.90 -0.88 -5.16
C LEU A 231 1.71 -1.67 -4.12
N GLY A 232 1.22 -2.84 -3.71
CA GLY A 232 1.92 -3.71 -2.75
C GLY A 232 1.69 -3.38 -1.27
N PHE A 233 0.59 -2.70 -0.92
CA PHE A 233 0.11 -2.53 0.45
C PHE A 233 -1.14 -3.40 0.73
N PRO A 234 -1.59 -3.59 1.98
CA PRO A 234 -2.78 -4.40 2.24
C PRO A 234 -4.06 -3.72 1.69
N GLY A 235 -4.90 -4.50 1.00
CA GLY A 235 -6.22 -4.06 0.53
C GLY A 235 -7.30 -4.13 1.61
N GLY A 236 -8.53 -3.72 1.28
CA GLY A 236 -9.65 -3.67 2.25
C GLY A 236 -9.95 -4.99 2.95
N VAL A 237 -9.91 -6.12 2.23
CA VAL A 237 -10.08 -7.47 2.79
C VAL A 237 -8.93 -7.84 3.73
N ALA A 238 -7.69 -7.49 3.39
CA ALA A 238 -6.52 -7.74 4.25
C ALA A 238 -6.63 -7.00 5.59
N TRP A 239 -7.01 -5.72 5.56
CA TRP A 239 -7.28 -4.95 6.78
C TRP A 239 -8.45 -5.54 7.60
N ALA A 240 -9.51 -6.03 6.94
CA ALA A 240 -10.61 -6.72 7.62
C ALA A 240 -10.16 -8.01 8.32
N LEU A 241 -9.36 -8.85 7.65
CA LEU A 241 -8.80 -10.08 8.21
C LEU A 241 -7.86 -9.81 9.40
N LEU A 242 -7.01 -8.78 9.30
CA LEU A 242 -6.15 -8.33 10.41
C LEU A 242 -6.99 -7.88 11.62
N THR A 243 -7.99 -7.01 11.42
CA THR A 243 -8.83 -6.52 12.52
C THR A 243 -9.64 -7.66 13.15
N ALA A 244 -10.24 -8.53 12.34
CA ALA A 244 -10.97 -9.70 12.83
C ALA A 244 -10.11 -10.62 13.69
N ARG A 245 -8.82 -10.80 13.35
CA ARG A 245 -7.90 -11.61 14.15
C ARG A 245 -7.66 -11.01 15.54
N ILE A 246 -7.59 -9.69 15.68
CA ILE A 246 -7.48 -9.03 17.00
C ILE A 246 -8.79 -9.20 17.79
N CYS A 247 -9.96 -9.09 17.15
CA CYS A 247 -11.24 -9.39 17.79
C CYS A 247 -11.32 -10.84 18.31
N GLN A 248 -10.77 -11.82 17.59
CA GLN A 248 -10.65 -13.21 18.10
C GLN A 248 -9.73 -13.34 19.32
N LEU A 249 -8.65 -12.55 19.37
CA LEU A 249 -7.67 -12.58 20.47
C LEU A 249 -8.17 -11.84 21.74
N TYR A 250 -9.14 -10.93 21.59
CA TYR A 250 -9.73 -10.14 22.67
C TYR A 250 -11.27 -10.07 22.54
N PRO A 251 -11.98 -11.20 22.73
CA PRO A 251 -13.40 -11.35 22.32
C PRO A 251 -14.41 -10.49 23.07
N THR A 252 -14.00 -9.87 24.18
CA THR A 252 -14.82 -9.04 25.08
C THR A 252 -14.41 -7.57 25.09
N ALA A 253 -13.36 -7.18 24.37
CA ALA A 253 -12.73 -5.87 24.51
C ALA A 253 -13.43 -4.77 23.68
N ALA A 254 -13.39 -3.52 24.15
CA ALA A 254 -14.01 -2.38 23.48
C ALA A 254 -13.24 -1.92 22.23
N PRO A 255 -13.85 -1.15 21.30
CA PRO A 255 -13.23 -0.73 20.05
C PRO A 255 -11.84 -0.07 20.21
N ALA A 256 -11.68 0.82 21.19
CA ALA A 256 -10.39 1.46 21.48
C ALA A 256 -9.31 0.45 21.87
N THR A 257 -9.66 -0.57 22.67
CA THR A 257 -8.74 -1.63 23.07
C THR A 257 -8.36 -2.52 21.89
N ILE A 258 -9.29 -2.86 20.99
CA ILE A 258 -8.98 -3.60 19.75
C ILE A 258 -8.00 -2.82 18.88
N VAL A 259 -8.22 -1.51 18.69
CA VAL A 259 -7.31 -0.65 17.91
C VAL A 259 -5.95 -0.52 18.59
N ALA A 260 -5.90 -0.30 19.90
CA ALA A 260 -4.64 -0.21 20.66
C ALA A 260 -3.85 -1.52 20.71
N LYS A 261 -4.52 -2.68 20.63
CA LYS A 261 -3.84 -3.99 20.54
C LYS A 261 -3.43 -4.39 19.12
N PHE A 262 -4.06 -3.82 18.09
CA PHE A 262 -3.75 -4.08 16.69
C PHE A 262 -2.29 -3.77 16.32
N PHE A 263 -1.84 -2.55 16.64
CA PHE A 263 -0.52 -2.06 16.25
C PHE A 263 0.66 -2.82 16.88
N PRO A 264 0.75 -3.02 18.22
CA PRO A 264 1.86 -3.77 18.81
C PRO A 264 1.90 -5.23 18.31
N ILE A 265 0.74 -5.88 18.16
CA ILE A 265 0.67 -7.27 17.71
C ILE A 265 1.20 -7.40 16.27
N PHE A 266 0.76 -6.57 15.32
CA PHE A 266 1.23 -6.69 13.93
C PHE A 266 2.61 -6.08 13.65
N TYR A 267 3.10 -5.19 14.51
CA TYR A 267 4.50 -4.76 14.53
C TYR A 267 5.45 -5.89 14.97
N GLN A 268 5.09 -6.60 16.05
CA GLN A 268 5.89 -7.69 16.64
C GLN A 268 5.66 -9.06 15.99
N TRP A 269 4.62 -9.20 15.16
CA TRP A 269 4.26 -10.46 14.51
C TRP A 269 5.44 -11.09 13.75
N GLY A 270 5.61 -12.40 13.93
CA GLY A 270 6.70 -13.20 13.37
C GLY A 270 6.58 -13.47 11.87
N TRP A 271 6.44 -12.43 11.05
CA TRP A 271 6.40 -12.52 9.59
C TRP A 271 7.61 -13.32 9.06
N PRO A 272 7.42 -14.29 8.15
CA PRO A 272 6.23 -14.54 7.32
C PRO A 272 5.21 -15.54 7.90
N ASN A 273 5.11 -15.75 9.22
CA ASN A 273 4.03 -16.56 9.79
C ASN A 273 2.64 -16.01 9.37
N PRO A 274 1.70 -16.86 8.92
CA PRO A 274 0.45 -16.39 8.32
C PRO A 274 -0.60 -15.96 9.35
N VAL A 275 -1.35 -14.90 9.01
CA VAL A 275 -2.56 -14.51 9.74
C VAL A 275 -3.74 -15.36 9.24
N LEU A 276 -4.31 -16.17 10.14
CA LEU A 276 -5.43 -17.09 9.87
C LEU A 276 -6.61 -16.80 10.81
N LEU A 277 -7.84 -16.74 10.28
CA LEU A 277 -9.07 -16.65 11.09
C LEU A 277 -9.70 -18.00 11.44
N LYS A 278 -9.37 -19.05 10.68
CA LYS A 278 -9.73 -20.46 10.91
C LYS A 278 -8.63 -21.34 10.34
N LYS A 279 -8.68 -22.65 10.63
CA LYS A 279 -7.79 -23.62 9.98
C LYS A 279 -8.10 -23.64 8.48
N ILE A 280 -7.05 -23.77 7.66
CA ILE A 280 -7.19 -23.96 6.21
C ILE A 280 -7.73 -25.38 5.97
N GLU A 281 -8.73 -25.48 5.12
CA GLU A 281 -9.39 -26.74 4.76
C GLU A 281 -9.05 -27.13 3.31
N SER A 282 -9.02 -28.44 3.04
CA SER A 282 -8.75 -28.98 1.70
C SER A 282 -9.92 -28.83 0.72
N GLY A 283 -11.08 -28.40 1.21
CA GLY A 283 -12.35 -28.38 0.47
C GLY A 283 -12.96 -29.78 0.25
N PRO A 284 -14.07 -29.85 -0.51
CA PRO A 284 -14.82 -31.08 -0.73
C PRO A 284 -14.07 -32.11 -1.59
N PRO A 285 -14.36 -33.42 -1.45
CA PRO A 285 -13.81 -34.46 -2.31
C PRO A 285 -14.06 -34.20 -3.80
N ASN A 286 -13.04 -34.49 -4.61
CA ASN A 286 -12.98 -34.30 -6.06
C ASN A 286 -13.05 -32.83 -6.53
N MET A 287 -12.63 -31.88 -5.68
CA MET A 287 -12.42 -30.48 -6.06
C MET A 287 -10.95 -30.12 -5.84
N HIS A 288 -10.30 -29.63 -6.90
CA HIS A 288 -8.83 -29.48 -6.96
C HIS A 288 -8.39 -28.03 -7.19
N HIS A 289 -9.07 -27.08 -6.53
CA HIS A 289 -8.68 -25.67 -6.56
C HIS A 289 -7.35 -25.46 -5.81
N SER A 290 -6.53 -24.51 -6.27
CA SER A 290 -5.27 -24.17 -5.61
C SER A 290 -5.51 -23.49 -4.25
N VAL A 291 -5.06 -24.11 -3.17
CA VAL A 291 -5.16 -23.59 -1.79
C VAL A 291 -3.77 -23.17 -1.30
N TRP A 292 -3.69 -22.00 -0.66
CA TRP A 292 -2.43 -21.43 -0.17
C TRP A 292 -1.67 -22.41 0.74
N ASN A 293 -0.46 -22.79 0.31
CA ASN A 293 0.39 -23.73 1.04
C ASN A 293 1.89 -23.49 0.74
N PRO A 294 2.61 -22.74 1.60
CA PRO A 294 4.03 -22.41 1.40
C PRO A 294 4.98 -23.61 1.55
N LYS A 295 4.46 -24.81 1.90
CA LYS A 295 5.24 -26.06 1.89
C LYS A 295 5.21 -26.77 0.54
N LEU A 296 4.32 -26.37 -0.37
CA LEU A 296 4.12 -27.01 -1.68
C LEU A 296 4.33 -26.03 -2.84
N ASP A 297 3.93 -24.75 -2.71
CA ASP A 297 4.15 -23.73 -3.75
C ASP A 297 5.26 -22.74 -3.35
N ARG A 298 6.25 -22.58 -4.23
CA ARG A 298 7.36 -21.62 -4.08
C ARG A 298 6.91 -20.16 -4.13
N ARG A 299 5.77 -19.86 -4.76
CA ARG A 299 5.14 -18.53 -4.80
C ARG A 299 4.59 -18.19 -3.42
N ASP A 300 3.86 -19.13 -2.81
CA ASP A 300 3.31 -18.99 -1.46
C ASP A 300 4.40 -18.86 -0.39
N MET A 301 5.50 -19.58 -0.56
CA MET A 301 6.70 -19.49 0.27
C MET A 301 7.39 -18.10 0.19
N ALA A 302 7.19 -17.35 -0.90
CA ALA A 302 7.76 -16.02 -1.09
C ALA A 302 6.91 -14.88 -0.52
N HIS A 303 5.70 -15.15 -0.01
CA HIS A 303 4.84 -14.12 0.57
C HIS A 303 5.43 -13.56 1.88
N ARG A 304 5.75 -12.25 1.89
CA ARG A 304 6.43 -11.59 3.01
C ARG A 304 5.55 -11.37 4.25
N MET A 305 4.28 -11.01 4.04
CA MET A 305 3.30 -10.81 5.11
C MET A 305 1.97 -11.52 4.77
N PRO A 306 1.91 -12.86 4.81
CA PRO A 306 0.76 -13.61 4.32
C PRO A 306 -0.46 -13.46 5.24
N ILE A 307 -1.55 -12.94 4.68
CA ILE A 307 -2.86 -12.82 5.34
C ILE A 307 -3.84 -13.63 4.50
N ILE A 308 -4.49 -14.63 5.10
CA ILE A 308 -5.14 -15.71 4.34
C ILE A 308 -6.67 -15.65 4.46
N THR A 309 -7.36 -15.81 3.33
CA THR A 309 -8.82 -15.81 3.29
C THR A 309 -9.43 -17.07 3.92
N PRO A 310 -10.48 -16.95 4.76
CA PRO A 310 -11.07 -18.08 5.48
C PRO A 310 -11.93 -19.00 4.62
N ALA A 311 -12.49 -18.50 3.51
CA ALA A 311 -13.25 -19.29 2.57
C ALA A 311 -12.32 -20.16 1.71
N TYR A 312 -12.77 -21.39 1.40
CA TYR A 312 -12.11 -22.25 0.42
C TYR A 312 -12.38 -21.74 -1.01
N PRO A 313 -11.42 -21.85 -1.94
CA PRO A 313 -10.00 -22.10 -1.69
C PRO A 313 -9.35 -20.91 -0.99
N SER A 314 -8.64 -21.17 0.12
CA SER A 314 -7.93 -20.13 0.87
C SER A 314 -6.76 -19.57 0.07
N MET A 315 -6.65 -18.25 -0.02
CA MET A 315 -5.65 -17.53 -0.79
C MET A 315 -5.00 -16.42 0.04
N CYS A 316 -3.78 -16.02 -0.32
CA CYS A 316 -3.11 -14.88 0.28
C CYS A 316 -3.61 -13.56 -0.33
N THR A 317 -4.26 -12.70 0.46
CA THR A 317 -4.72 -11.37 0.02
C THR A 317 -3.62 -10.29 0.03
N THR A 318 -2.37 -10.68 0.28
CA THR A 318 -1.21 -9.78 0.38
C THR A 318 0.03 -10.31 -0.36
N HIS A 319 -0.18 -11.14 -1.39
CA HIS A 319 0.87 -11.65 -2.28
C HIS A 319 1.71 -10.55 -2.96
N ASN A 320 1.17 -9.33 -3.05
CA ASN A 320 1.83 -8.16 -3.65
C ASN A 320 2.80 -7.40 -2.73
N ILE A 321 2.95 -7.76 -1.44
CA ILE A 321 3.81 -7.02 -0.50
C ILE A 321 5.31 -7.23 -0.80
N THR A 322 6.05 -6.14 -0.96
CA THR A 322 7.49 -6.10 -1.26
C THR A 322 8.32 -5.88 0.03
N ALA A 323 9.66 -5.88 -0.03
CA ALA A 323 10.48 -5.53 1.13
C ALA A 323 10.26 -4.07 1.56
N SER A 324 10.22 -3.17 0.58
CA SER A 324 9.98 -1.74 0.77
C SER A 324 8.61 -1.48 1.38
N THR A 325 7.54 -2.07 0.85
CA THR A 325 6.20 -1.85 1.40
C THR A 325 6.03 -2.51 2.77
N MET A 326 6.65 -3.68 3.02
CA MET A 326 6.74 -4.28 4.36
C MET A 326 7.45 -3.36 5.36
N SER A 327 8.57 -2.75 4.98
CA SER A 327 9.30 -1.76 5.80
C SER A 327 8.39 -0.57 6.17
N VAL A 328 7.73 0.03 5.19
CA VAL A 328 6.78 1.15 5.39
C VAL A 328 5.62 0.75 6.32
N ILE A 329 5.02 -0.43 6.13
CA ILE A 329 3.94 -0.93 7.00
C ILE A 329 4.43 -1.07 8.44
N LYS A 330 5.62 -1.66 8.68
CA LYS A 330 6.15 -1.80 10.04
C LYS A 330 6.47 -0.46 10.69
N ASN A 331 6.94 0.53 9.93
CA ASN A 331 7.21 1.88 10.44
C ASN A 331 5.91 2.63 10.82
N GLU A 332 4.85 2.53 10.02
CA GLU A 332 3.55 3.13 10.37
C GLU A 332 2.85 2.38 11.51
N MET A 333 3.01 1.06 11.63
CA MET A 333 2.56 0.30 12.82
C MET A 333 3.28 0.78 14.09
N LEU A 334 4.59 1.05 14.03
CA LEU A 334 5.36 1.59 15.15
C LEU A 334 4.91 3.01 15.53
N ARG A 335 4.69 3.91 14.55
CA ARG A 335 4.09 5.25 14.78
C ARG A 335 2.73 5.10 15.47
N ALA A 336 1.86 4.26 14.92
CA ALA A 336 0.49 4.08 15.39
C ALA A 336 0.43 3.51 16.81
N MET A 337 1.28 2.53 17.14
CA MET A 337 1.43 1.98 18.50
C MET A 337 1.73 3.10 19.50
N GLN A 338 2.77 3.91 19.25
CA GLN A 338 3.17 5.03 20.11
C GLN A 338 2.07 6.09 20.28
N VAL A 339 1.30 6.37 19.22
CA VAL A 339 0.15 7.27 19.26
C VAL A 339 -0.98 6.67 20.12
N THR A 340 -1.31 5.39 19.94
CA THR A 340 -2.35 4.73 20.75
C THR A 340 -1.96 4.58 22.21
N ASP A 341 -0.68 4.35 22.52
CA ASP A 341 -0.21 4.27 23.91
C ASP A 341 -0.42 5.62 24.65
N ARG A 342 -0.20 6.76 23.96
CA ARG A 342 -0.53 8.09 24.50
C ARG A 342 -2.02 8.28 24.71
N ILE A 343 -2.85 7.96 23.71
CA ILE A 343 -4.31 8.13 23.77
C ILE A 343 -4.92 7.27 24.88
N MET A 344 -4.53 5.99 24.98
CA MET A 344 -5.02 5.08 26.01
C MET A 344 -4.52 5.41 27.42
N SER A 345 -3.39 6.14 27.54
CA SER A 345 -2.90 6.68 28.82
C SER A 345 -3.67 7.91 29.31
N ASN A 346 -4.41 8.60 28.43
CA ASN A 346 -5.31 9.70 28.80
C ASN A 346 -6.71 9.50 28.18
N PRO A 347 -7.54 8.58 28.73
CA PRO A 347 -8.86 8.26 28.21
C PRO A 347 -9.75 9.49 27.99
N GLY A 348 -10.44 9.53 26.85
CA GLY A 348 -11.20 10.71 26.40
C GLY A 348 -10.41 11.68 25.52
N SER A 349 -9.11 11.45 25.31
CA SER A 349 -8.31 12.17 24.29
C SER A 349 -8.84 11.93 22.88
N SER A 350 -8.65 12.92 22.00
CA SER A 350 -8.96 12.80 20.58
C SER A 350 -8.01 11.81 19.88
N TRP A 351 -8.55 11.08 18.92
CA TRP A 351 -7.84 10.12 18.06
C TRP A 351 -7.30 10.75 16.78
N MET A 352 -7.49 12.06 16.57
CA MET A 352 -7.08 12.79 15.36
C MET A 352 -5.59 12.67 15.04
N GLU A 353 -4.71 12.49 16.04
CA GLU A 353 -3.27 12.24 15.83
C GLU A 353 -3.02 10.93 15.04
N LEU A 354 -3.84 9.90 15.25
CA LEU A 354 -3.75 8.64 14.50
C LEU A 354 -4.11 8.85 13.02
N PHE A 355 -5.08 9.73 12.76
CA PHE A 355 -5.65 10.02 11.43
C PHE A 355 -4.94 11.17 10.68
N GLU A 356 -3.84 11.69 11.21
CA GLU A 356 -2.99 12.69 10.56
C GLU A 356 -2.60 12.23 9.13
N GLN A 357 -2.83 13.08 8.14
CA GLN A 357 -2.49 12.80 6.74
C GLN A 357 -0.97 12.68 6.56
N ILE A 358 -0.53 11.73 5.75
CA ILE A 358 0.89 11.58 5.42
C ILE A 358 1.34 12.68 4.43
N ASP A 359 2.27 13.53 4.87
CA ASP A 359 2.97 14.50 4.02
C ASP A 359 4.07 13.78 3.21
N PHE A 360 3.62 12.99 2.24
CA PHE A 360 4.48 12.08 1.47
C PHE A 360 5.65 12.82 0.79
N PHE A 361 5.37 13.97 0.17
CA PHE A 361 6.36 14.74 -0.57
C PHE A 361 7.41 15.44 0.34
N SER A 362 7.13 15.62 1.63
CA SER A 362 8.13 16.05 2.62
C SER A 362 8.93 14.91 3.28
N MET A 363 8.65 13.64 2.98
CA MET A 363 9.40 12.53 3.60
C MET A 363 10.78 12.35 2.96
N TYR A 364 10.84 12.12 1.65
CA TYR A 364 12.06 11.71 0.96
C TYR A 364 12.83 12.89 0.36
N LYS A 365 14.15 12.72 0.16
CA LYS A 365 14.99 13.74 -0.51
C LYS A 365 15.00 13.58 -2.04
N SER A 366 14.77 12.35 -2.51
CA SER A 366 14.74 11.98 -3.92
C SER A 366 13.50 11.13 -4.21
N TYR A 367 12.96 11.26 -5.41
CA TYR A 367 11.79 10.55 -5.91
C TYR A 367 12.05 10.03 -7.33
N VAL A 368 11.31 8.99 -7.71
CA VAL A 368 11.07 8.66 -9.12
C VAL A 368 9.64 9.04 -9.44
N GLN A 369 9.45 9.97 -10.37
CA GLN A 369 8.14 10.26 -10.97
C GLN A 369 7.96 9.34 -12.18
N VAL A 370 6.82 8.65 -12.26
CA VAL A 370 6.41 7.86 -13.43
C VAL A 370 5.25 8.58 -14.08
N ILE A 371 5.41 9.01 -15.32
CA ILE A 371 4.40 9.79 -16.04
C ILE A 371 3.81 8.90 -17.12
N ALA A 372 2.51 8.61 -17.03
CA ALA A 372 1.71 8.16 -18.17
C ALA A 372 1.13 9.39 -18.87
N SER A 373 1.17 9.45 -20.20
CA SER A 373 0.48 10.46 -21.00
C SER A 373 -0.36 9.83 -22.11
N ALA A 374 -1.45 10.50 -22.49
CA ALA A 374 -2.22 10.21 -23.69
C ALA A 374 -2.87 11.47 -24.28
N SER A 375 -3.21 11.44 -25.56
CA SER A 375 -3.92 12.51 -26.28
C SER A 375 -5.42 12.62 -25.96
N THR A 376 -6.02 11.56 -25.39
CA THR A 376 -7.47 11.47 -25.13
C THR A 376 -7.78 11.16 -23.66
N SER A 377 -8.94 11.64 -23.20
CA SER A 377 -9.46 11.44 -21.84
C SER A 377 -9.74 9.96 -21.54
N GLU A 378 -10.28 9.25 -22.54
CA GLU A 378 -10.53 7.82 -22.51
C GLU A 378 -9.22 7.03 -22.53
N GLY A 379 -8.26 7.45 -23.36
CA GLY A 379 -6.93 6.85 -23.46
C GLY A 379 -6.19 6.89 -22.13
N ILE A 380 -6.10 8.06 -21.47
CA ILE A 380 -5.39 8.19 -20.18
C ILE A 380 -6.06 7.38 -19.05
N LYS A 381 -7.37 7.09 -19.14
CA LYS A 381 -8.11 6.33 -18.13
C LYS A 381 -7.66 4.87 -18.11
N ASP A 382 -7.70 4.18 -19.26
CA ASP A 382 -7.23 2.79 -19.38
C ASP A 382 -5.69 2.71 -19.30
N TRP A 383 -4.96 3.62 -19.95
CA TRP A 383 -3.49 3.62 -19.97
C TRP A 383 -2.91 3.92 -18.58
N GLY A 384 -3.42 4.95 -17.92
CA GLY A 384 -3.04 5.31 -16.56
C GLY A 384 -3.43 4.25 -15.52
N GLY A 385 -4.45 3.42 -15.77
CA GLY A 385 -4.72 2.21 -14.98
C GLY A 385 -3.70 1.09 -15.24
N THR A 386 -3.34 0.89 -16.51
CA THR A 386 -2.36 -0.10 -16.96
C THR A 386 -0.97 0.19 -16.39
N VAL A 387 -0.52 1.45 -16.42
CA VAL A 387 0.76 1.89 -15.82
C VAL A 387 0.71 1.74 -14.30
N GLU A 388 -0.37 2.14 -13.63
CA GLU A 388 -0.54 1.97 -12.16
C GLU A 388 -0.41 0.48 -11.75
N SER A 389 -1.01 -0.43 -12.51
CA SER A 389 -0.97 -1.88 -12.25
C SER A 389 0.44 -2.47 -12.21
N ARG A 390 1.41 -1.79 -12.85
CA ARG A 390 2.80 -2.23 -12.99
C ARG A 390 3.75 -1.51 -12.04
N ILE A 391 3.36 -0.41 -11.37
CA ILE A 391 4.24 0.37 -10.45
C ILE A 391 4.90 -0.52 -9.40
N ARG A 392 4.20 -1.55 -8.93
CA ARG A 392 4.74 -2.55 -7.99
C ARG A 392 5.96 -3.32 -8.52
N THR A 393 6.04 -3.62 -9.82
CA THR A 393 7.23 -4.32 -10.37
C THR A 393 8.43 -3.38 -10.43
N LEU A 394 8.21 -2.09 -10.74
CA LEU A 394 9.26 -1.07 -10.61
C LEU A 394 9.74 -0.92 -9.16
N VAL A 395 8.83 -0.94 -8.17
CA VAL A 395 9.22 -0.98 -6.74
C VAL A 395 10.06 -2.22 -6.43
N GLN A 396 9.76 -3.38 -7.03
CA GLN A 396 10.57 -4.59 -6.89
C GLN A 396 11.94 -4.49 -7.58
N ASP A 397 12.05 -3.84 -8.75
CA ASP A 397 13.35 -3.61 -9.39
C ASP A 397 14.20 -2.57 -8.61
N LEU A 398 13.56 -1.53 -8.07
CA LEU A 398 14.20 -0.50 -7.24
C LEU A 398 14.67 -1.04 -5.88
N GLU A 399 13.91 -1.91 -5.21
CA GLU A 399 14.32 -2.47 -3.90
C GLU A 399 15.46 -3.51 -4.00
N ASN A 400 15.78 -3.97 -5.21
CA ASN A 400 16.95 -4.79 -5.51
C ASN A 400 18.11 -3.98 -6.13
N SER A 401 17.98 -2.65 -6.24
CA SER A 401 19.03 -1.78 -6.79
C SER A 401 19.97 -1.27 -5.69
N ASP A 402 21.28 -1.33 -5.94
CA ASP A 402 22.30 -0.94 -4.97
C ASP A 402 22.08 0.47 -4.40
N ASN A 403 22.30 0.60 -3.08
CA ASN A 403 22.11 1.80 -2.27
C ASN A 403 20.65 2.24 -2.00
N ILE A 404 19.61 1.63 -2.59
CA ILE A 404 18.22 1.88 -2.17
C ILE A 404 17.93 1.08 -0.90
N ILE A 405 17.44 1.77 0.15
CA ILE A 405 17.00 1.15 1.41
C ILE A 405 15.51 0.83 1.37
N THR A 406 14.71 1.70 0.73
CA THR A 406 13.25 1.54 0.61
C THR A 406 12.75 2.38 -0.57
N ALA A 407 11.96 1.77 -1.44
CA ALA A 407 11.20 2.42 -2.51
C ALA A 407 9.70 2.47 -2.12
N HIS A 408 9.21 3.63 -1.70
CA HIS A 408 7.85 3.81 -1.20
C HIS A 408 6.94 4.40 -2.30
N PRO A 409 6.05 3.60 -2.94
CA PRO A 409 5.09 4.12 -3.90
C PRO A 409 4.00 4.95 -3.20
N GLN A 410 3.73 6.16 -3.70
CA GLN A 410 2.58 6.97 -3.31
C GLN A 410 1.27 6.27 -3.66
N MET A 411 0.24 6.40 -2.81
CA MET A 411 -1.11 5.96 -3.19
C MET A 411 -1.74 6.86 -4.25
N GLY A 412 -2.15 6.25 -5.36
CA GLY A 412 -2.80 6.92 -6.48
C GLY A 412 -1.82 7.70 -7.36
N GLY A 413 -2.31 8.10 -8.53
CA GLY A 413 -1.62 9.03 -9.42
C GLY A 413 -2.30 10.39 -9.43
N ILE A 414 -1.51 11.46 -9.53
CA ILE A 414 -2.02 12.82 -9.75
C ILE A 414 -2.30 12.96 -11.25
N SER A 415 -3.57 13.14 -11.62
CA SER A 415 -3.99 13.44 -12.98
C SER A 415 -3.86 14.94 -13.27
N ALA A 416 -3.34 15.30 -14.44
CA ALA A 416 -3.26 16.68 -14.90
C ALA A 416 -3.49 16.76 -16.41
N THR A 417 -4.18 17.82 -16.85
CA THR A 417 -4.50 18.09 -18.26
C THR A 417 -3.78 19.37 -18.67
N PHE A 418 -3.08 19.35 -19.79
CA PHE A 418 -2.28 20.48 -20.29
C PHE A 418 -2.75 20.93 -21.67
N LEU A 419 -2.83 22.25 -21.87
CA LEU A 419 -3.25 22.87 -23.14
C LEU A 419 -2.02 23.41 -23.86
N CYS A 420 -1.70 22.80 -25.01
CA CYS A 420 -0.44 22.97 -25.71
C CYS A 420 -0.65 23.61 -27.09
N LEU A 421 0.01 24.75 -27.32
CA LEU A 421 -0.03 25.52 -28.57
C LEU A 421 0.84 24.89 -29.66
N THR A 422 1.96 24.26 -29.28
CA THR A 422 2.91 23.66 -30.23
C THR A 422 3.11 22.16 -29.97
N GLU A 423 3.67 21.46 -30.95
CA GLU A 423 4.03 20.04 -30.81
C GLU A 423 5.21 19.84 -29.85
N GLU A 424 6.04 20.88 -29.68
CA GLU A 424 7.12 20.93 -28.68
C GLU A 424 6.54 20.99 -27.27
N GLU A 425 5.47 21.77 -27.05
CA GLU A 425 4.73 21.77 -25.78
C GLU A 425 4.02 20.43 -25.54
N GLN A 426 3.44 19.79 -26.57
CA GLN A 426 2.83 18.46 -26.44
C GLN A 426 3.86 17.40 -26.02
N ALA A 427 5.05 17.44 -26.62
CA ALA A 427 6.17 16.57 -26.29
C ALA A 427 6.71 16.84 -24.87
N ALA A 428 6.81 18.11 -24.46
CA ALA A 428 7.22 18.51 -23.12
C ALA A 428 6.19 18.13 -22.05
N ALA A 429 4.89 18.30 -22.33
CA ALA A 429 3.80 17.87 -21.46
C ALA A 429 3.81 16.35 -21.23
N SER A 430 3.96 15.58 -22.32
CA SER A 430 4.07 14.11 -22.26
C SER A 430 5.30 13.62 -21.48
N GLN A 431 6.37 14.42 -21.44
CA GLN A 431 7.61 14.11 -20.72
C GLN A 431 7.74 14.79 -19.35
N GLY A 432 6.71 15.52 -18.90
CA GLY A 432 6.76 16.28 -17.64
C GLY A 432 7.83 17.40 -17.60
N GLU A 433 8.29 17.88 -18.77
CA GLU A 433 9.25 18.97 -18.92
C GLU A 433 8.56 20.30 -19.29
N LEU A 434 7.22 20.34 -19.35
CA LEU A 434 6.43 21.54 -19.62
C LEU A 434 6.69 22.63 -18.56
N ASN A 435 6.82 23.89 -18.99
CA ASN A 435 7.07 25.00 -18.08
C ASN A 435 5.84 25.32 -17.20
N VAL A 436 6.08 25.96 -16.04
CA VAL A 436 5.06 26.20 -15.01
C VAL A 436 3.96 27.18 -15.45
N GLU A 437 4.19 27.98 -16.48
CA GLU A 437 3.20 28.92 -17.04
C GLU A 437 2.25 28.18 -17.99
N ALA A 438 2.79 27.39 -18.92
CA ALA A 438 2.03 26.50 -19.79
C ALA A 438 1.24 25.42 -19.00
N MET A 439 1.80 24.89 -17.90
CA MET A 439 1.11 23.99 -16.98
C MET A 439 -0.11 24.61 -16.26
N LYS A 440 -0.32 25.92 -16.33
CA LYS A 440 -1.40 26.64 -15.64
C LYS A 440 -2.48 27.20 -16.56
N ARG A 441 -2.34 27.10 -17.89
CA ARG A 441 -3.31 27.64 -18.84
C ARG A 441 -4.68 26.97 -18.67
N THR A 442 -5.72 27.80 -18.65
CA THR A 442 -7.13 27.42 -18.63
C THR A 442 -7.72 27.46 -20.04
N ALA A 443 -8.95 26.97 -20.24
CA ALA A 443 -9.61 27.06 -21.55
C ALA A 443 -9.93 28.53 -21.91
N GLU A 444 -10.15 29.36 -20.88
CA GLU A 444 -10.39 30.79 -20.96
C GLU A 444 -9.14 31.57 -21.42
N ASP A 445 -7.94 31.19 -20.96
CA ASP A 445 -6.67 31.77 -21.43
C ASP A 445 -6.38 31.47 -22.92
N MET A 446 -7.00 30.42 -23.46
CA MET A 446 -6.78 29.88 -24.80
C MET A 446 -7.88 30.32 -25.80
N ALA A 447 -8.76 31.25 -25.42
CA ALA A 447 -9.95 31.62 -26.17
C ALA A 447 -9.62 32.33 -27.51
N GLY A 448 -9.53 31.54 -28.58
CA GLY A 448 -9.26 32.00 -29.95
C GLY A 448 -7.98 31.44 -30.57
N GLU A 449 -7.15 30.74 -29.78
CA GLU A 449 -5.99 29.99 -30.25
C GLU A 449 -6.38 28.54 -30.60
N ASP A 450 -5.66 27.92 -31.54
CA ASP A 450 -5.76 26.47 -31.77
C ASP A 450 -4.80 25.73 -30.83
N TYR A 451 -5.25 24.63 -30.23
CA TYR A 451 -4.48 23.90 -29.23
C TYR A 451 -4.82 22.41 -29.19
N LYS A 452 -3.81 21.59 -28.86
CA LYS A 452 -4.03 20.18 -28.53
C LYS A 452 -3.96 19.97 -27.02
N THR A 453 -4.76 19.01 -26.54
CA THR A 453 -4.82 18.65 -25.12
C THR A 453 -3.94 17.43 -24.86
N VAL A 454 -3.07 17.50 -23.86
CA VAL A 454 -2.32 16.34 -23.35
C VAL A 454 -2.83 15.98 -21.97
N TYR A 455 -3.33 14.76 -21.81
CA TYR A 455 -3.77 14.22 -20.54
C TYR A 455 -2.65 13.39 -19.92
N THR A 456 -2.39 13.58 -18.63
CA THR A 456 -1.32 12.89 -17.91
C THR A 456 -1.79 12.33 -16.57
N LYS A 457 -1.13 11.27 -16.11
CA LYS A 457 -1.29 10.70 -14.77
C LYS A 457 0.10 10.36 -14.21
N SER A 458 0.52 11.12 -13.20
CA SER A 458 1.83 11.00 -12.56
C SER A 458 1.76 10.20 -11.27
N PHE A 459 2.58 9.17 -11.15
CA PHE A 459 2.82 8.41 -9.91
C PHE A 459 4.18 8.76 -9.35
N PHE A 460 4.37 8.65 -8.04
CA PHE A 460 5.64 8.96 -7.39
C PHE A 460 6.11 7.82 -6.49
N ILE A 461 7.40 7.52 -6.51
CA ILE A 461 8.07 6.58 -5.61
C ILE A 461 9.12 7.35 -4.82
N GLY A 462 8.94 7.45 -3.52
CA GLY A 462 9.93 8.06 -2.62
C GLY A 462 11.08 7.10 -2.34
N LEU A 463 12.32 7.60 -2.44
CA LEU A 463 13.51 6.80 -2.20
C LEU A 463 14.20 7.18 -0.89
N ASP A 464 14.38 6.21 0.00
CA ASP A 464 15.43 6.28 1.02
C ASP A 464 16.69 5.58 0.52
N ILE A 465 17.85 6.21 0.74
CA ILE A 465 19.10 5.94 0.03
C ILE A 465 20.26 5.94 1.02
N ALA A 466 21.12 4.94 0.92
CA ALA A 466 22.23 4.71 1.83
C ALA A 466 23.13 5.94 2.03
N LYS A 467 23.58 6.12 3.28
CA LYS A 467 24.62 7.10 3.63
C LYS A 467 25.95 6.60 3.07
N ARG A 468 26.77 7.52 2.54
CA ARG A 468 28.13 7.21 2.06
C ARG A 468 28.95 6.57 3.18
N SER A 469 29.83 5.64 2.85
CA SER A 469 30.91 5.20 3.74
C SER A 469 31.74 6.39 4.21
N LYS A 470 32.44 6.25 5.34
CA LYS A 470 33.32 7.32 5.85
C LYS A 470 34.55 7.53 4.97
N ASP A 471 34.88 6.52 4.17
CA ASP A 471 36.17 6.35 3.49
C ASP A 471 36.22 7.05 2.12
N GLY A 472 35.14 7.72 1.73
CA GLY A 472 35.09 8.62 0.58
C GLY A 472 35.02 7.95 -0.80
N SER A 473 35.48 6.70 -0.96
CA SER A 473 35.23 5.92 -2.17
C SER A 473 33.73 5.64 -2.35
N GLY A 474 33.27 5.67 -3.60
CA GLY A 474 31.84 5.54 -3.95
C GLY A 474 31.18 6.88 -4.28
N SER A 475 30.82 7.04 -5.56
CA SER A 475 29.87 8.06 -6.03
C SER A 475 28.45 7.54 -5.89
N ARG A 476 27.48 8.42 -5.59
CA ARG A 476 26.05 8.05 -5.50
C ARG A 476 25.41 7.96 -6.88
N VAL A 477 25.91 7.07 -7.72
CA VAL A 477 25.32 6.78 -9.03
C VAL A 477 24.20 5.78 -8.84
N LEU A 478 22.95 6.21 -9.00
CA LEU A 478 21.80 5.33 -9.00
C LEU A 478 21.46 4.96 -10.46
N ASN A 479 21.72 3.71 -10.84
CA ASN A 479 21.49 3.24 -12.21
C ASN A 479 20.00 2.92 -12.44
N LEU A 480 19.20 3.95 -12.65
CA LEU A 480 17.78 3.82 -12.96
C LEU A 480 17.51 3.36 -14.40
N LEU A 481 18.50 3.31 -15.29
CA LEU A 481 18.29 2.96 -16.69
C LEU A 481 17.64 1.59 -16.85
N TYR A 482 18.11 0.56 -16.15
CA TYR A 482 17.56 -0.79 -16.30
C TYR A 482 16.13 -0.94 -15.72
N PRO A 483 15.86 -0.60 -14.44
CA PRO A 483 14.49 -0.60 -13.90
C PRO A 483 13.50 0.17 -14.81
N SER A 484 13.94 1.30 -15.36
CA SER A 484 13.14 2.10 -16.29
C SER A 484 12.90 1.40 -17.63
N LYS A 485 13.95 0.84 -18.27
CA LYS A 485 13.83 0.05 -19.51
C LYS A 485 12.82 -1.08 -19.34
N ARG A 486 12.97 -1.85 -18.26
CA ARG A 486 12.10 -2.99 -17.93
C ARG A 486 10.66 -2.56 -17.71
N PHE A 487 10.45 -1.47 -16.97
CA PHE A 487 9.13 -0.94 -16.67
C PHE A 487 8.42 -0.38 -17.92
N CYS A 488 9.10 0.44 -18.73
CA CYS A 488 8.54 0.97 -19.98
C CYS A 488 8.18 -0.16 -20.95
N ALA A 489 9.13 -1.07 -21.24
CA ALA A 489 8.89 -2.20 -22.13
C ALA A 489 7.77 -3.12 -21.62
N ALA A 490 7.64 -3.30 -20.29
CA ALA A 490 6.50 -3.97 -19.70
C ALA A 490 5.20 -3.20 -19.97
N CYS A 491 5.11 -1.91 -19.63
CA CYS A 491 3.89 -1.11 -19.86
C CYS A 491 3.44 -1.15 -21.32
N GLN A 492 4.38 -0.97 -22.25
CA GLN A 492 4.17 -0.99 -23.70
C GLN A 492 3.81 -2.38 -24.26
N SER A 493 3.88 -3.45 -23.45
CA SER A 493 3.41 -4.80 -23.80
C SER A 493 1.87 -4.95 -23.78
N TRP A 494 1.13 -3.85 -23.68
CA TRP A 494 -0.33 -3.86 -23.55
C TRP A 494 -1.00 -3.88 -24.93
N ASP A 495 -2.07 -4.66 -25.07
CA ASP A 495 -2.77 -4.93 -26.34
C ASP A 495 -3.42 -3.70 -26.99
N LYS A 496 -3.67 -2.65 -26.21
CA LYS A 496 -4.17 -1.34 -26.70
C LYS A 496 -3.13 -0.21 -26.64
N TYR A 497 -1.84 -0.51 -26.44
CA TYR A 497 -0.81 0.54 -26.43
C TYR A 497 -0.60 1.08 -27.85
N ASP A 498 -0.74 2.40 -28.00
CA ASP A 498 -0.46 3.14 -29.23
C ASP A 498 0.75 4.06 -28.99
N GLU A 499 1.80 3.95 -29.81
CA GLU A 499 3.03 4.74 -29.64
C GLU A 499 2.93 6.19 -30.13
N GLN A 500 1.89 6.52 -30.91
CA GLN A 500 1.62 7.88 -31.39
C GLN A 500 0.75 8.63 -30.37
N GLU A 501 -0.24 7.93 -29.80
CA GLU A 501 -1.25 8.52 -28.92
C GLU A 501 -0.96 8.34 -27.41
N MET A 502 -0.02 7.47 -27.02
CA MET A 502 0.31 7.18 -25.60
C MET A 502 1.82 7.09 -25.33
N SER A 503 2.25 7.57 -24.15
CA SER A 503 3.63 7.38 -23.68
C SER A 503 3.72 7.07 -22.20
N VAL A 504 4.85 6.47 -21.79
CA VAL A 504 5.20 6.30 -20.38
C VAL A 504 6.70 6.49 -20.17
N ILE A 505 7.07 7.34 -19.21
CA ILE A 505 8.46 7.64 -18.86
C ILE A 505 8.70 7.59 -17.35
N LEU A 506 9.97 7.53 -16.95
CA LEU A 506 10.41 7.67 -15.56
C LEU A 506 11.40 8.84 -15.46
N ARG A 507 11.15 9.75 -14.51
CA ARG A 507 11.97 10.93 -14.24
C ARG A 507 12.50 10.87 -12.80
N PRO A 508 13.83 10.89 -12.57
CA PRO A 508 14.37 11.15 -11.23
C PRO A 508 14.13 12.63 -10.86
N ALA A 509 13.70 12.89 -9.63
CA ALA A 509 13.49 14.26 -9.11
C ALA A 509 14.06 14.39 -7.70
N LYS A 510 14.73 15.51 -7.37
CA LYS A 510 14.95 15.90 -5.97
C LYS A 510 13.65 16.53 -5.45
N ARG A 511 13.46 16.59 -4.13
CA ARG A 511 12.24 17.18 -3.53
C ARG A 511 11.91 18.59 -4.06
N ASN A 512 12.93 19.40 -4.29
CA ASN A 512 12.79 20.79 -4.75
C ASN A 512 12.38 20.89 -6.22
N ASP A 513 12.53 19.80 -6.99
CA ASP A 513 12.26 19.73 -8.43
C ASP A 513 10.88 19.08 -8.71
N LEU A 514 10.13 18.74 -7.65
CA LEU A 514 8.78 18.19 -7.75
C LEU A 514 7.80 19.24 -8.29
N PRO A 515 6.87 18.87 -9.20
CA PRO A 515 5.88 19.80 -9.75
C PRO A 515 5.01 20.47 -8.67
N PHE A 516 4.56 21.70 -8.95
CA PHE A 516 3.74 22.47 -8.00
C PHE A 516 2.43 21.77 -7.61
N TYR A 517 1.85 20.96 -8.50
CA TYR A 517 0.63 20.19 -8.23
C TYR A 517 0.81 19.08 -7.19
N CYS A 518 2.04 18.72 -6.82
CA CYS A 518 2.32 17.86 -5.67
C CYS A 518 2.08 18.57 -4.32
N PHE A 519 1.94 19.89 -4.32
CA PHE A 519 1.83 20.74 -3.13
C PHE A 519 0.62 21.69 -3.23
N PRO A 520 -0.63 21.17 -3.24
CA PRO A 520 -1.84 21.99 -3.43
C PRO A 520 -2.02 23.05 -2.34
N ASP A 521 -1.65 22.76 -1.10
CA ASP A 521 -1.68 23.71 0.04
C ASP A 521 -0.45 24.65 0.08
N GLY A 522 0.37 24.65 -0.98
CA GLY A 522 1.64 25.36 -1.07
C GLY A 522 2.86 24.54 -0.60
N LEU A 523 4.05 25.01 -0.96
CA LEU A 523 5.31 24.31 -0.62
C LEU A 523 5.48 24.13 0.90
N PRO A 524 6.00 22.97 1.37
CA PRO A 524 6.22 22.71 2.78
C PRO A 524 7.12 23.77 3.40
N LYS A 525 6.61 24.53 4.37
CA LYS A 525 7.38 25.58 5.06
C LYS A 525 8.61 24.92 5.70
N PRO A 526 9.84 25.42 5.44
CA PRO A 526 11.04 24.85 6.03
C PRO A 526 10.90 24.93 7.56
N LYS A 527 11.01 23.77 8.23
CA LYS A 527 10.96 23.73 9.71
C LYS A 527 12.03 24.67 10.24
N PRO A 528 11.70 25.63 11.11
CA PRO A 528 12.66 26.66 11.51
C PRO A 528 13.87 25.99 12.15
N LYS A 529 15.07 26.20 11.59
CA LYS A 529 16.34 25.68 12.13
C LYS A 529 16.47 26.17 13.58
N GLY A 530 16.15 25.30 14.53
CA GLY A 530 16.18 25.62 15.96
C GLY A 530 17.59 26.02 16.34
N LYS A 531 17.79 27.28 16.74
CA LYS A 531 19.10 27.81 17.12
C LYS A 531 19.63 27.00 18.31
N ARG A 532 20.57 26.08 18.04
CA ARG A 532 21.43 25.49 19.08
C ARG A 532 22.20 26.65 19.72
N GLY A 533 21.79 27.05 20.91
CA GLY A 533 22.56 28.00 21.72
C GLY A 533 23.92 27.41 22.02
N GLN A 534 25.00 28.09 21.62
CA GLN A 534 26.33 27.79 22.15
C GLN A 534 26.41 28.32 23.58
N PRO A 535 26.97 27.56 24.54
CA PRO A 535 27.20 28.05 25.90
C PRO A 535 28.39 29.01 25.91
N SER A 536 28.13 30.31 25.89
CA SER A 536 29.15 31.36 26.03
C SER A 536 29.36 31.71 27.51
N ASN A 537 30.35 31.08 28.15
CA ASN A 537 30.83 31.52 29.46
C ASN A 537 31.73 32.76 29.30
N ALA A 538 31.22 33.93 29.66
CA ALA A 538 31.99 35.13 29.98
C ALA A 538 31.20 35.94 31.01
N SER A 539 31.88 36.49 32.03
CA SER A 539 31.23 37.14 33.18
C SER A 539 32.08 38.27 33.74
N ASP A 540 31.56 39.49 33.65
CA ASP A 540 31.90 40.69 34.42
C ASP A 540 30.58 41.53 34.43
N ILE A 541 29.98 41.91 35.57
CA ILE A 541 30.36 43.03 36.47
C ILE A 541 30.30 44.36 35.70
N MET A 542 29.46 45.35 36.00
CA MET A 542 28.72 45.73 37.23
C MET A 542 27.19 45.85 36.98
N ASP A 543 26.26 46.04 37.94
CA ASP A 543 26.00 45.62 39.34
C ASP A 543 24.47 45.93 39.57
N ASP A 544 23.80 46.31 40.68
CA ASP A 544 24.10 46.67 42.09
C ASP A 544 22.80 46.61 42.95
N ASP A 545 22.88 47.03 44.22
CA ASP A 545 21.86 47.37 45.23
C ASP A 545 21.32 46.27 46.20
N THR A 546 21.34 46.70 47.46
CA THR A 546 21.00 46.15 48.79
C THR A 546 20.20 44.84 48.94
N SER A 547 20.82 43.86 49.63
CA SER A 547 20.62 43.71 51.09
C SER A 547 21.46 42.58 51.75
N GLY A 548 21.83 42.78 53.02
CA GLY A 548 22.39 41.76 53.94
C GLY A 548 21.91 42.07 55.37
N PRO A 549 22.51 41.53 56.46
CA PRO A 549 23.60 40.55 56.60
C PRO A 549 23.07 39.20 57.19
N GLY A 550 23.84 38.14 57.50
CA GLY A 550 25.19 38.08 58.06
C GLY A 550 25.63 36.64 58.42
N PRO A 551 26.74 36.44 59.17
CA PRO A 551 27.61 35.29 58.91
C PRO A 551 28.07 34.42 60.10
N SER A 552 28.52 33.20 59.79
CA SER A 552 29.62 32.46 60.45
C SER A 552 29.92 31.19 59.65
N LYS A 553 31.11 30.59 59.54
CA LYS A 553 32.53 30.91 59.81
C LYS A 553 33.23 29.53 59.79
N ARG A 554 34.21 29.32 58.90
CA ARG A 554 35.41 28.46 59.09
C ARG A 554 35.26 26.92 59.29
N SER A 555 36.26 26.09 58.97
CA SER A 555 37.42 26.23 58.05
C SER A 555 38.28 24.95 57.99
N LYS A 556 38.95 24.72 56.85
CA LYS A 556 40.21 23.93 56.69
C LYS A 556 40.12 22.41 56.96
N ALA A 557 40.91 21.53 56.34
CA ALA A 557 41.89 21.70 55.24
C ALA A 557 42.12 20.37 54.46
N THR A 558 42.77 20.52 53.30
CA THR A 558 43.56 19.56 52.49
C THR A 558 44.63 18.77 53.30
N PRO A 559 45.27 17.68 52.79
CA PRO A 559 45.52 17.38 51.36
C PRO A 559 45.39 15.88 50.93
N SER A 560 46.08 15.56 49.83
CA SER A 560 46.40 14.27 49.19
C SER A 560 47.00 13.18 50.14
N ASP A 561 47.24 11.91 49.74
CA ASP A 561 47.73 11.43 48.44
C ASP A 561 47.61 9.90 48.15
N SER A 562 47.84 9.55 46.87
CA SER A 562 48.38 8.32 46.22
C SER A 562 48.21 6.86 46.74
N SER A 563 48.02 5.97 45.74
CA SER A 563 48.81 4.74 45.44
C SER A 563 48.15 3.32 45.44
N ASN A 564 48.43 2.59 44.34
CA ASN A 564 48.70 1.16 44.10
C ASN A 564 47.81 -0.02 44.59
N GLY A 565 47.70 -1.04 43.72
CA GLY A 565 47.28 -2.42 44.05
C GLY A 565 47.30 -3.40 42.85
N HIS A 566 48.08 -4.50 42.94
CA HIS A 566 47.99 -5.70 42.08
C HIS A 566 46.90 -6.67 42.65
N THR A 567 46.53 -7.87 42.14
CA THR A 567 47.33 -8.93 41.45
C THR A 567 46.46 -10.04 40.78
N GLN A 568 46.85 -10.45 39.56
CA GLN A 568 46.79 -11.77 38.87
C GLN A 568 45.75 -12.91 39.17
N HIS A 569 45.16 -13.46 38.08
CA HIS A 569 44.99 -14.89 37.68
C HIS A 569 44.08 -15.87 38.50
N PRO A 570 43.68 -17.07 37.96
CA PRO A 570 44.24 -17.85 36.83
C PRO A 570 43.28 -18.37 35.72
N THR A 571 43.91 -19.06 34.75
CA THR A 571 43.41 -19.71 33.50
C THR A 571 42.79 -21.11 33.74
N PRO A 572 42.12 -21.80 32.77
CA PRO A 572 42.84 -22.57 31.72
C PRO A 572 42.13 -22.86 30.34
N LEU A 573 42.96 -23.15 29.31
CA LEU A 573 42.78 -24.04 28.11
C LEU A 573 41.54 -23.86 27.18
N SER A 574 41.62 -23.82 25.82
CA SER A 574 42.16 -24.75 24.77
C SER A 574 40.99 -25.41 24.01
N THR A 575 41.00 -25.75 22.70
CA THR A 575 42.03 -25.75 21.63
C THR A 575 41.36 -25.47 20.27
N ARG A 576 42.12 -25.05 19.25
CA ARG A 576 41.73 -25.19 17.83
C ARG A 576 42.98 -25.48 17.01
N ASN A 577 42.98 -26.55 16.22
CA ASN A 577 44.15 -26.92 15.41
C ASN A 577 44.22 -26.12 14.11
N GLU A 578 45.45 -25.88 13.66
CA GLU A 578 45.79 -25.45 12.31
C GLU A 578 45.96 -26.67 11.39
N ASP A 579 45.95 -26.46 10.07
CA ASP A 579 46.80 -27.27 9.18
C ASP A 579 47.23 -26.45 7.94
N THR A 580 48.50 -26.03 8.00
CA THR A 580 49.49 -25.80 6.94
C THR A 580 49.25 -26.50 5.58
N LEU A 581 49.75 -26.07 4.41
CA LEU A 581 51.08 -25.52 4.07
C LEU A 581 51.18 -25.02 2.59
N ALA A 582 52.35 -24.45 2.23
CA ALA A 582 53.02 -24.41 0.90
C ALA A 582 52.67 -23.32 -0.16
N LEU A 583 53.58 -22.35 -0.29
CA LEU A 583 54.06 -21.72 -1.54
C LEU A 583 55.41 -22.37 -1.92
N PRO A 584 55.85 -22.40 -3.20
CA PRO A 584 56.55 -21.27 -3.85
C PRO A 584 56.16 -21.13 -5.35
N ALA A 585 56.74 -20.28 -6.21
CA ALA A 585 57.95 -19.44 -6.14
C ALA A 585 57.77 -18.10 -6.91
N SER A 586 58.79 -17.24 -6.84
CA SER A 586 58.89 -15.92 -7.48
C SER A 586 59.49 -15.95 -8.90
N ASP A 587 59.20 -14.92 -9.69
CA ASP A 587 60.15 -14.35 -10.65
C ASP A 587 59.97 -12.81 -10.70
N GLU A 588 61.01 -12.06 -11.05
CA GLU A 588 61.02 -10.58 -10.98
C GLU A 588 60.86 -9.90 -12.36
N GLY A 589 60.24 -8.71 -12.41
CA GLY A 589 60.12 -7.96 -13.67
C GLY A 589 59.24 -6.71 -13.65
N ASP A 590 59.72 -5.62 -13.04
CA ASP A 590 59.30 -4.26 -13.42
C ASP A 590 59.78 -3.96 -14.87
N PRO A 591 59.01 -3.27 -15.74
CA PRO A 591 58.84 -1.82 -15.52
C PRO A 591 57.57 -1.11 -16.10
N LEU A 592 57.35 0.11 -15.57
CA LEU A 592 56.64 1.26 -16.15
C LEU A 592 55.08 1.24 -16.25
N PRO A 593 54.40 2.40 -16.10
CA PRO A 593 52.95 2.50 -16.04
C PRO A 593 52.27 2.88 -17.39
N PRO A 594 51.06 2.35 -17.67
CA PRO A 594 50.19 2.86 -18.72
C PRO A 594 49.04 3.74 -18.20
N SER A 595 48.82 4.82 -18.95
CA SER A 595 47.67 5.72 -19.05
C SER A 595 46.27 5.24 -18.57
N SER A 596 45.58 6.16 -17.89
CA SER A 596 44.16 6.56 -17.99
C SER A 596 43.12 5.70 -18.74
N ASP A 597 41.88 5.78 -18.22
CA ASP A 597 40.61 5.51 -18.89
C ASP A 597 40.30 4.06 -19.29
N LYS A 598 39.93 3.28 -18.26
CA LYS A 598 38.91 2.24 -18.40
C LYS A 598 37.75 2.53 -17.45
N VAL A 599 36.60 2.89 -18.02
CA VAL A 599 35.31 2.77 -17.33
C VAL A 599 34.99 1.27 -17.28
N GLU A 600 34.74 0.71 -16.10
CA GLU A 600 34.22 -0.65 -16.01
C GLU A 600 32.79 -0.67 -16.55
N GLU A 601 32.61 -1.32 -17.70
CA GLU A 601 31.31 -1.54 -18.32
C GLU A 601 30.58 -2.64 -17.54
N ILE A 602 29.80 -2.23 -16.54
CA ILE A 602 29.02 -3.13 -15.69
C ILE A 602 28.06 -3.92 -16.58
N ALA A 603 28.30 -5.22 -16.71
CA ALA A 603 27.50 -6.10 -17.54
C ALA A 603 26.01 -6.05 -17.15
N PRO A 604 25.08 -6.07 -18.13
CA PRO A 604 23.66 -6.06 -17.84
C PRO A 604 23.27 -7.30 -17.01
N PRO A 605 22.36 -7.17 -16.02
CA PRO A 605 21.77 -8.32 -15.35
C PRO A 605 21.17 -9.33 -16.35
N PRO A 606 21.16 -10.65 -16.04
CA PRO A 606 20.67 -11.66 -16.98
C PRO A 606 19.21 -11.46 -17.41
N GLY A 607 18.94 -11.63 -18.71
CA GLY A 607 17.58 -11.57 -19.27
C GLY A 607 17.17 -10.19 -19.79
N ILE A 608 18.14 -9.36 -20.16
CA ILE A 608 17.94 -8.02 -20.77
C ILE A 608 18.31 -8.04 -22.26
N GLU A 609 19.18 -8.97 -22.66
CA GLU A 609 19.85 -9.00 -23.97
C GLU A 609 18.88 -8.95 -25.18
N ASP A 610 17.70 -9.55 -25.07
CA ASP A 610 16.68 -9.61 -26.12
C ASP A 610 15.58 -8.52 -26.03
N LEU A 611 15.65 -7.60 -25.07
CA LEU A 611 14.61 -6.56 -24.93
C LEU A 611 14.73 -5.49 -26.04
N PRO A 612 13.59 -5.05 -26.64
CA PRO A 612 13.63 -4.06 -27.71
C PRO A 612 14.26 -2.74 -27.25
N PRO A 613 15.01 -2.04 -28.11
CA PRO A 613 15.68 -0.81 -27.75
C PRO A 613 14.67 0.28 -27.42
N LEU A 614 14.93 1.05 -26.35
CA LEU A 614 14.13 2.22 -25.96
C LEU A 614 13.78 3.10 -27.18
N SER A 615 12.54 3.61 -27.21
CA SER A 615 12.11 4.61 -28.20
C SER A 615 13.02 5.83 -28.20
N ALA A 616 13.05 6.57 -29.31
CA ALA A 616 13.83 7.81 -29.42
C ALA A 616 13.48 8.79 -28.29
N THR A 617 12.19 8.94 -27.99
CA THR A 617 11.64 9.75 -26.90
C THR A 617 12.20 9.34 -25.53
N ALA A 618 12.18 8.05 -25.20
CA ALA A 618 12.70 7.58 -23.92
C ALA A 618 14.22 7.75 -23.80
N LYS A 619 14.99 7.54 -24.88
CA LYS A 619 16.44 7.81 -24.92
C LYS A 619 16.76 9.29 -24.73
N ALA A 620 16.01 10.17 -25.40
CA ALA A 620 16.16 11.62 -25.27
C ALA A 620 15.83 12.10 -23.85
N SER A 621 14.77 11.56 -23.23
CA SER A 621 14.37 11.90 -21.86
C SER A 621 15.46 11.58 -20.83
N PHE A 622 16.17 10.46 -20.94
CA PHE A 622 17.33 10.17 -20.07
C PHE A 622 18.47 11.19 -20.24
N ALA A 623 18.73 11.65 -21.47
CA ALA A 623 19.74 12.67 -21.74
C ALA A 623 19.30 14.09 -21.31
N SER A 624 17.99 14.38 -21.29
CA SER A 624 17.42 15.63 -20.77
C SER A 624 17.45 15.66 -19.24
N ALA A 625 16.90 14.63 -18.59
CA ALA A 625 16.86 14.50 -17.13
C ALA A 625 18.26 14.51 -16.49
N ALA A 626 19.28 13.97 -17.18
CA ALA A 626 20.67 14.05 -16.71
C ALA A 626 21.17 15.50 -16.58
N LYS A 627 20.86 16.38 -17.55
CA LYS A 627 21.25 17.81 -17.52
C LYS A 627 20.64 18.55 -16.32
N GLY A 628 19.48 18.11 -15.82
CA GLY A 628 18.86 18.68 -14.63
C GLY A 628 19.56 18.36 -13.31
N VAL A 629 20.53 17.44 -13.30
CA VAL A 629 21.19 16.94 -12.06
C VAL A 629 22.70 17.22 -12.03
N THR A 630 23.32 17.50 -13.18
CA THR A 630 24.76 17.78 -13.31
C THR A 630 25.04 19.20 -13.82
N THR A 631 25.60 20.05 -12.95
CA THR A 631 26.50 21.11 -13.42
C THR A 631 27.82 20.44 -13.84
N ASP A 632 28.11 20.49 -15.13
CA ASP A 632 29.27 19.91 -15.82
C ASP A 632 29.38 18.36 -15.84
N GLY A 633 29.84 17.83 -16.98
CA GLY A 633 30.05 16.39 -17.23
C GLY A 633 29.01 15.74 -18.14
N THR A 634 29.44 15.26 -19.32
CA THR A 634 28.61 14.53 -20.27
C THR A 634 28.19 13.16 -19.72
N ASN A 635 26.89 12.97 -19.51
CA ASN A 635 26.34 11.77 -18.87
C ASN A 635 25.55 10.90 -19.85
N THR A 636 26.27 10.21 -20.73
CA THR A 636 25.72 9.12 -21.56
C THR A 636 25.49 7.87 -20.70
N GLU A 637 24.46 7.07 -21.04
CA GLU A 637 24.02 5.82 -20.36
C GLU A 637 23.04 5.95 -19.17
N GLY A 638 22.43 7.10 -18.90
CA GLY A 638 21.30 7.18 -17.95
C GLY A 638 21.65 6.86 -16.48
N LYS A 639 22.93 6.95 -16.14
CA LYS A 639 23.50 6.83 -14.79
C LYS A 639 23.12 8.08 -13.98
N VAL A 640 22.20 7.99 -13.01
CA VAL A 640 21.74 9.17 -12.25
C VAL A 640 22.72 9.48 -11.11
N VAL A 641 23.62 10.44 -11.34
CA VAL A 641 24.59 10.89 -10.33
C VAL A 641 23.89 11.79 -9.31
N LEU A 642 23.62 11.28 -8.10
CA LEU A 642 22.96 12.04 -7.04
C LEU A 642 23.93 13.02 -6.36
N THR A 643 24.18 14.13 -7.05
CA THR A 643 24.89 15.32 -6.56
C THR A 643 24.21 15.89 -5.31
N GLY A 644 24.83 15.64 -4.15
CA GLY A 644 24.45 16.24 -2.88
C GLY A 644 25.22 17.53 -2.62
N PRO A 645 24.62 18.56 -1.99
CA PRO A 645 25.35 19.76 -1.61
C PRO A 645 26.43 19.43 -0.57
N ASN A 646 27.57 20.12 -0.66
CA ASN A 646 28.65 19.98 0.30
C ASN A 646 28.24 20.48 1.70
N GLY A 647 28.38 19.62 2.70
CA GLY A 647 28.63 20.05 4.08
C GLY A 647 27.53 20.83 4.83
N ASP A 648 26.27 20.40 4.81
CA ASP A 648 25.25 20.90 5.76
C ASP A 648 24.71 19.74 6.62
N THR A 649 25.19 19.65 7.87
CA THR A 649 24.95 18.52 8.80
C THR A 649 23.75 18.73 9.71
N GLU A 650 22.55 18.80 9.11
CA GLU A 650 21.33 18.60 9.89
C GLU A 650 21.28 17.18 10.49
N PRO A 651 20.82 17.02 11.75
CA PRO A 651 20.60 15.71 12.34
C PRO A 651 19.51 14.95 11.55
N PRO A 652 19.50 13.61 11.60
CA PRO A 652 18.40 12.85 11.04
C PRO A 652 17.07 13.21 11.74
N PRO A 653 15.90 12.88 11.16
CA PRO A 653 14.70 12.68 11.99
C PRO A 653 15.07 11.74 13.14
N PRO A 654 14.51 11.93 14.36
CA PRO A 654 14.98 11.23 15.55
C PRO A 654 15.00 9.73 15.28
N ALA A 655 16.20 9.14 15.37
CA ALA A 655 16.30 7.70 15.48
C ALA A 655 15.53 7.33 16.74
N LEU A 656 14.40 6.63 16.58
CA LEU A 656 13.70 6.01 17.69
C LEU A 656 14.71 5.04 18.30
N GLY A 657 15.23 5.43 19.47
CA GLY A 657 16.34 4.71 20.08
C GLY A 657 15.92 3.31 20.47
N ASP A 658 16.87 2.37 20.43
CA ASP A 658 16.76 1.07 21.10
C ASP A 658 16.80 1.25 22.63
N GLU A 659 15.86 2.01 23.19
CA GLU A 659 15.46 1.80 24.57
C GLU A 659 14.92 0.38 24.67
N LYS A 660 15.64 -0.46 25.42
CA LYS A 660 15.21 -1.82 25.75
C LYS A 660 14.04 -1.78 26.73
N LEU A 661 12.87 -1.39 26.23
CA LEU A 661 11.60 -1.85 26.78
C LEU A 661 11.68 -3.38 26.92
N ASP A 662 11.30 -3.89 28.08
CA ASP A 662 11.29 -5.33 28.36
C ASP A 662 10.09 -5.99 27.67
N VAL A 663 10.23 -6.17 26.34
CA VAL A 663 9.14 -6.55 25.41
C VAL A 663 8.44 -7.84 25.83
N ASN A 664 9.14 -8.72 26.55
CA ASN A 664 8.66 -10.00 27.06
C ASN A 664 7.47 -9.90 28.04
N LYS A 665 7.09 -8.69 28.48
CA LYS A 665 5.98 -8.46 29.43
C LYS A 665 4.65 -8.04 28.81
N ILE A 666 4.58 -7.79 27.50
CA ILE A 666 3.40 -7.12 26.89
C ILE A 666 2.53 -8.07 26.04
N VAL A 667 3.09 -9.14 25.47
CA VAL A 667 2.36 -10.10 24.62
C VAL A 667 2.87 -11.53 24.88
N PRO A 668 2.01 -12.51 25.27
CA PRO A 668 2.36 -13.93 25.22
C PRO A 668 2.55 -14.37 23.77
N GLN A 669 3.47 -15.30 23.48
CA GLN A 669 3.71 -15.77 22.11
C GLN A 669 2.42 -16.36 21.49
N VAL A 670 2.08 -15.90 20.27
CA VAL A 670 0.83 -16.18 19.52
C VAL A 670 1.11 -17.10 18.33
#